data_AF-A0A4S9XIW9-F1
#
_entry.id   AF-A0A4S9XIW9-F1
#
_cell.length_a   1.000
_cell.length_b   1.000
_cell.length_c   1.000
_cell.angle_alpha   90.00
_cell.angle_beta   90.00
_cell.angle_gamma   90.00
#
_symmetry.space_group_name_H-M   'P 1'
#
loop_
_entity.id
_entity.type
_entity.pdbx_description
1 polymer ?
#
loop_
_entity_poly.entity_id
_entity_poly.type
_entity_poly.pdbx_seq_one_letter_code
_entity_poly.pdbx_strand_id
1 'polypeptide(L)'
;MRDSAAYQTVFQSPVPVDLHYLGVSTRPGHRQPLCRNAEGWGPISPFRYDFTPCFLDVWIASVAAFGLIFGAGAIYYLFKKCSPQPVKQDWHFYAKLSVLAALCATTVLQAVFQIITFGSVWAGDFRFWTTVLNLASIAVISYIQYVEHWRSRQANGVVLVFWLLLIIAYAVKMRSLVSQQLYRTQLPYFVTFAVSVALAAVEFALEWLVPKRLSDYDALGDEDECPMEYANIFSILTFAWMTPMMKYGYKNFLTQDELWNLRKRDTTAATTQAFNDAWEQELEKKKPNLWIALIRAFGAPYVRGAMIKTISDVLAFAQPQLLRLLITFVASYQTDSPQPPIRGAAIALSMFAVSVSQTLALHQYFQRAFETGMRIRSSLTAAIYHKSMRLSNEGRSSKSTGDIVNYMAVDTQRLQDLAQYGMQLWSAPFQITLCMISLYQLVGLSMFAGVGAMIAMIPINGVIARISKNLQKKQMKNKDSRTRLMTEILSNMKSIKLYAWTTAFMNKLNYIRNDLELNTLRKIGASMALANFTWSTTPFFVSCSTFAVFVLTGNRALTTDIVFPALTLFNLLTFPLAILPMVITSIIEASVAVNRLTDFFIAPELQRDAVLKYDAVTERGEESVRIRDATFTWNSSDDRNALENISFSGHKGELSCVVGRVGAGKSSFLQTLLGDLYKIRGEVVLRGKVAYVAQSPWVMNASVKENIVFGYRWDPHFYEKTVAACALKEDFASLPDGDQTEVGERGISLSGGQKARLTLARAVYARADIYLLDDVLSAVDAHVGRHLIDNVLGPNGLLNGRTRILATNSLPVLMEANYIVLLREGRILERGTYEQLMAMKGEISQLIKTASNEESNSESQSDSPDSDDSATVYETDPNSAQSELEITQAEEGETELAPINTGGGRPVRRASGVSLRRASTASFAGPRGKLTDEEGAAGLKSKQNKEFSEQGKVKWSVYTEYAKTSNLVAVAIYIITLVGAQTAQIGGSVWLRHWSEVNAKYGGNPHVGKYIGIYFALGIGSAALVVVQTLILWIFCSIEASRKLHERMAYAIFRSPMTFFETTPAGRILNRFSSDIYRIDEVLA
;
A
#
# COMPACT_ATOMS: atom_id res chain seq x y z
N MET A 1 80.35 12.92 24.35
CA MET A 1 79.60 14.15 24.04
C MET A 1 78.14 13.76 23.88
N ARG A 2 77.31 14.14 24.86
CA ARG A 2 75.86 13.86 24.91
C ARG A 2 75.16 15.11 24.39
N ASP A 3 74.61 15.06 23.19
CA ASP A 3 73.64 16.06 22.73
C ASP A 3 72.24 15.51 22.97
N SER A 4 71.61 16.06 24.01
CA SER A 4 70.21 15.87 24.35
C SER A 4 69.34 16.62 23.35
N ALA A 5 68.72 15.86 22.45
CA ALA A 5 67.56 16.31 21.68
C ALA A 5 66.46 16.74 22.67
N ALA A 6 66.16 18.03 22.70
CA ALA A 6 65.08 18.60 23.49
C ALA A 6 63.74 18.09 22.96
N TYR A 7 63.06 17.27 23.76
CA TYR A 7 61.62 17.06 23.64
C TYR A 7 60.95 18.43 23.79
N GLN A 8 60.43 18.98 22.69
CA GLN A 8 59.53 20.14 22.74
C GLN A 8 58.26 19.73 23.47
N THR A 9 58.23 20.01 24.76
CA THR A 9 57.02 20.01 25.58
C THR A 9 56.01 20.98 24.97
N VAL A 10 54.92 20.40 24.47
CA VAL A 10 53.67 21.07 24.14
C VAL A 10 53.24 21.87 25.38
N PHE A 11 52.81 23.13 25.18
CA PHE A 11 52.44 24.14 26.19
C PHE A 11 53.58 25.00 26.74
N GLN A 12 54.04 26.01 25.97
CA GLN A 12 54.07 27.42 26.40
C GLN A 12 54.64 28.35 25.32
N SER A 13 53.83 29.31 24.89
CA SER A 13 54.24 30.72 24.81
C SER A 13 53.10 31.52 25.47
N PRO A 14 53.38 32.51 26.34
CA PRO A 14 52.33 33.37 26.85
C PRO A 14 51.80 34.18 25.67
N VAL A 15 50.57 33.88 25.27
CA VAL A 15 49.79 34.73 24.38
C VAL A 15 49.81 36.14 25.00
N PRO A 16 50.17 37.20 24.24
CA PRO A 16 50.14 38.56 24.77
C PRO A 16 48.82 38.84 25.48
N VAL A 17 48.85 39.60 26.58
CA VAL A 17 47.68 39.86 27.46
C VAL A 17 46.45 40.34 26.67
N ASP A 18 46.64 40.91 25.48
CA ASP A 18 45.59 41.43 24.59
C ASP A 18 44.93 40.39 23.64
N LEU A 19 45.40 39.14 23.58
CA LEU A 19 44.99 38.11 22.60
C LEU A 19 44.11 36.99 23.21
N HIS A 20 43.06 37.36 23.94
CA HIS A 20 42.04 36.45 24.49
C HIS A 20 40.63 36.78 23.97
N TYR A 21 39.63 35.92 24.23
CA TYR A 21 38.29 36.02 23.65
C TYR A 21 37.57 37.34 23.97
N LEU A 22 37.91 38.02 25.06
CA LEU A 22 37.38 39.35 25.42
C LEU A 22 38.38 40.50 25.17
N GLY A 23 39.53 40.21 24.55
CA GLY A 23 40.50 41.22 24.13
C GLY A 23 39.93 42.16 23.06
N VAL A 24 40.31 43.44 23.16
CA VAL A 24 39.94 44.51 22.22
C VAL A 24 41.21 45.18 21.74
N SER A 25 41.40 45.27 20.42
CA SER A 25 42.55 45.97 19.83
C SER A 25 42.34 47.48 19.92
N THR A 26 43.23 48.17 20.62
CA THR A 26 43.26 49.65 20.71
C THR A 26 44.16 50.30 19.65
N ARG A 27 44.82 49.51 18.79
CA ARG A 27 45.78 50.03 17.80
C ARG A 27 45.07 50.77 16.64
N PRO A 28 45.45 52.02 16.31
CA PRO A 28 44.75 52.87 15.33
C PRO A 28 44.86 52.40 13.86
N GLY A 29 45.66 51.37 13.54
CA GLY A 29 45.92 50.91 12.16
C GLY A 29 45.17 49.65 11.69
N HIS A 30 44.35 48.99 12.52
CA HIS A 30 43.60 47.76 12.16
C HIS A 30 42.14 47.85 12.63
N ARG A 31 41.35 48.72 12.00
CA ARG A 31 39.89 48.79 12.23
C ARG A 31 39.17 47.98 11.16
N GLN A 32 38.94 46.68 11.41
CA GLN A 32 37.97 45.91 10.63
C GLN A 32 36.55 46.30 11.07
N PRO A 33 35.57 46.45 10.14
CA PRO A 33 34.21 46.78 10.52
C PRO A 33 33.62 45.65 11.39
N LEU A 34 32.92 46.02 12.46
CA LEU A 34 32.16 45.14 13.37
C LEU A 34 32.96 44.08 14.16
N CYS A 35 34.25 43.85 13.93
CA CYS A 35 35.09 42.98 14.76
C CYS A 35 36.31 43.77 15.26
N ARG A 36 36.36 44.05 16.58
CA ARG A 36 37.46 44.82 17.20
C ARG A 36 38.50 43.95 17.90
N ASN A 37 38.48 42.64 17.67
CA ASN A 37 39.52 41.73 18.14
C ASN A 37 40.76 41.79 17.20
N ALA A 38 41.96 41.70 17.76
CA ALA A 38 43.21 41.70 16.99
C ALA A 38 43.34 40.53 15.98
N GLU A 39 42.57 39.45 16.17
CA GLU A 39 42.59 38.26 15.32
C GLU A 39 41.75 38.40 14.02
N GLY A 40 40.86 39.40 13.94
CA GLY A 40 40.02 39.67 12.77
C GLY A 40 38.91 38.64 12.50
N TRP A 41 38.33 38.71 11.29
CA TRP A 41 37.18 37.89 10.83
C TRP A 41 37.53 36.49 10.29
N GLY A 42 38.82 36.14 10.17
CA GLY A 42 39.23 34.86 9.56
C GLY A 42 38.68 33.64 10.32
N PRO A 43 38.41 32.49 9.67
CA PRO A 43 37.91 31.31 10.37
C PRO A 43 38.95 30.75 11.36
N ILE A 44 40.24 30.74 11.00
CA ILE A 44 41.33 30.25 11.84
C ILE A 44 42.13 31.44 12.35
N SER A 45 42.46 31.44 13.64
CA SER A 45 43.28 32.51 14.22
C SER A 45 44.71 32.48 13.66
N PRO A 46 45.28 33.63 13.26
CA PRO A 46 46.65 33.71 12.77
C PRO A 46 47.70 33.51 13.87
N PHE A 47 47.31 33.59 15.15
CA PHE A 47 48.21 33.53 16.30
C PHE A 47 48.10 32.24 17.12
N ARG A 48 47.05 31.45 16.92
CA ARG A 48 46.76 30.25 17.72
C ARG A 48 45.94 29.21 16.96
N TYR A 49 46.01 27.97 17.41
CA TYR A 49 45.30 26.83 16.80
C TYR A 49 43.85 26.72 17.28
N ASP A 50 43.07 27.78 17.05
CA ASP A 50 41.65 27.88 17.41
C ASP A 50 40.88 28.79 16.43
N PHE A 51 39.54 28.76 16.47
CA PHE A 51 38.72 29.69 15.70
C PHE A 51 38.88 31.12 16.21
N THR A 52 38.75 32.12 15.33
CA THR A 52 38.76 33.51 15.80
C THR A 52 37.50 33.81 16.65
N PRO A 53 37.61 34.69 17.66
CA PRO A 53 36.49 35.06 18.53
C PRO A 53 35.25 35.56 17.78
N CYS A 54 35.44 36.38 16.75
CA CYS A 54 34.34 36.91 15.95
C CYS A 54 33.68 35.83 15.10
N PHE A 55 34.45 34.88 14.52
CA PHE A 55 33.91 33.76 13.76
C PHE A 55 33.14 32.76 14.64
N LEU A 56 33.59 32.51 15.87
CA LEU A 56 32.86 31.68 16.84
C LEU A 56 31.45 32.23 17.13
N ASP A 57 31.32 33.55 17.27
CA ASP A 57 30.03 34.18 17.53
C ASP A 57 29.13 34.24 16.28
N VAL A 58 29.66 34.08 15.05
CA VAL A 58 28.84 33.91 13.85
C VAL A 58 28.01 32.62 13.94
N TRP A 59 28.56 31.54 14.49
CA TRP A 59 27.81 30.29 14.67
C TRP A 59 26.64 30.48 15.63
N ILE A 60 26.89 31.12 16.78
CA ILE A 60 25.84 31.40 17.77
C ILE A 60 24.80 32.37 17.20
N ALA A 61 25.24 33.41 16.48
CA ALA A 61 24.34 34.33 15.81
C ALA A 61 23.47 33.62 14.75
N SER A 62 24.02 32.65 14.04
CA SER A 62 23.28 31.83 13.06
C SER A 62 22.22 30.96 13.74
N VAL A 63 22.53 30.35 14.89
CA VAL A 63 21.56 29.59 15.70
C VAL A 63 20.48 30.52 16.27
N ALA A 64 20.87 31.71 16.74
CA ALA A 64 19.94 32.70 17.25
C ALA A 64 18.98 33.20 16.16
N ALA A 65 19.50 33.48 14.96
CA ALA A 65 18.71 33.85 13.78
C ALA A 65 17.75 32.72 13.36
N PHE A 66 18.19 31.46 13.40
CA PHE A 66 17.31 30.30 13.19
C PHE A 66 16.14 30.30 14.19
N GLY A 67 16.41 30.49 15.48
CA GLY A 67 15.39 30.53 16.51
C GLY A 67 14.37 31.68 16.32
N LEU A 68 14.81 32.85 15.83
CA LEU A 68 13.91 33.97 15.54
C LEU A 68 13.02 33.72 14.31
N ILE A 69 13.63 33.32 13.18
CA ILE A 69 12.91 33.14 11.91
C ILE A 69 11.96 31.95 11.98
N PHE A 70 12.47 30.78 12.37
CA PHE A 70 11.64 29.58 12.46
C PHE A 70 10.75 29.58 13.69
N GLY A 71 11.15 30.28 14.76
CA GLY A 71 10.30 30.49 15.93
C GLY A 71 9.04 31.27 15.61
N ALA A 72 9.14 32.37 14.85
CA ALA A 72 7.97 33.11 14.38
C ALA A 72 7.02 32.22 13.55
N GLY A 73 7.57 31.39 12.66
CA GLY A 73 6.81 30.39 11.90
C GLY A 73 6.14 29.33 12.77
N ALA A 74 6.82 28.87 13.82
CA ALA A 74 6.28 27.91 14.79
C ALA A 74 5.12 28.51 15.60
N ILE A 75 5.23 29.77 16.03
CA ILE A 75 4.14 30.49 16.68
C ILE A 75 2.93 30.58 15.74
N TYR A 76 3.14 31.03 14.50
CA TYR A 76 2.08 31.09 13.49
C TYR A 76 1.38 29.74 13.29
N TYR A 77 2.16 28.65 13.22
CA TYR A 77 1.63 27.30 13.08
C TYR A 77 0.78 26.88 14.29
N LEU A 78 1.28 27.09 15.51
CA LEU A 78 0.57 26.73 16.75
C LEU A 78 -0.76 27.48 16.88
N PHE A 79 -0.81 28.76 16.51
CA PHE A 79 -2.07 29.52 16.57
C PHE A 79 -3.06 29.14 15.47
N LYS A 80 -2.58 28.80 14.27
CA LYS A 80 -3.45 28.50 13.12
C LYS A 80 -4.00 27.08 13.10
N LYS A 81 -3.20 26.09 13.54
CA LYS A 81 -3.54 24.67 13.41
C LYS A 81 -3.85 23.95 14.71
N CYS A 82 -3.47 24.52 15.86
CA CYS A 82 -3.64 23.86 17.16
C CYS A 82 -4.63 24.64 18.03
N SER A 83 -5.75 24.00 18.35
CA SER A 83 -6.72 24.53 19.31
C SER A 83 -6.18 24.38 20.74
N PRO A 84 -6.41 25.37 21.63
CA PRO A 84 -6.03 25.27 23.03
C PRO A 84 -6.84 24.17 23.73
N GLN A 85 -6.15 23.34 24.49
CA GLN A 85 -6.72 22.30 25.35
C GLN A 85 -6.33 22.58 26.81
N PRO A 86 -7.26 22.39 27.78
CA PRO A 86 -6.95 22.58 29.18
C PRO A 86 -6.10 21.41 29.70
N VAL A 87 -4.79 21.65 29.90
CA VAL A 87 -3.85 20.69 30.51
C VAL A 87 -3.46 21.19 31.90
N LYS A 88 -3.32 20.30 32.88
CA LYS A 88 -2.91 20.68 34.24
C LYS A 88 -1.42 21.05 34.28
N GLN A 89 -1.10 22.11 35.02
CA GLN A 89 0.28 22.54 35.24
C GLN A 89 0.98 21.58 36.20
N ASP A 90 1.92 20.78 35.69
CA ASP A 90 2.70 19.83 36.47
C ASP A 90 4.06 20.41 36.89
N TRP A 91 4.82 19.65 37.69
CA TRP A 91 6.19 20.00 38.07
C TRP A 91 7.10 20.29 36.86
N HIS A 92 6.90 19.57 35.75
CA HIS A 92 7.67 19.72 34.51
C HIS A 92 7.51 21.11 33.91
N PHE A 93 6.30 21.68 33.96
CA PHE A 93 6.00 23.02 33.46
C PHE A 93 6.77 24.09 34.24
N TYR A 94 6.75 24.03 35.58
CA TYR A 94 7.47 24.98 36.42
C TYR A 94 8.99 24.80 36.36
N ALA A 95 9.48 23.55 36.31
CA ALA A 95 10.90 23.27 36.15
C ALA A 95 11.45 23.90 34.87
N LYS A 96 10.76 23.71 33.75
CA LYS A 96 11.10 24.32 32.46
C LYS A 96 11.13 25.85 32.51
N LEU A 97 10.06 26.47 33.03
CA LEU A 97 9.99 27.92 33.15
C LEU A 97 11.13 28.49 34.01
N SER A 98 11.50 27.78 35.09
CA SER A 98 12.61 28.19 35.97
C SER A 98 13.98 28.12 35.27
N VAL A 99 14.23 27.08 34.47
CA VAL A 99 15.48 26.92 33.70
C VAL A 99 15.59 27.98 32.62
N LEU A 100 14.49 28.29 31.91
CA LEU A 100 14.45 29.35 30.91
C LEU A 100 14.68 30.74 31.51
N ALA A 101 14.08 31.03 32.66
CA ALA A 101 14.32 32.27 33.39
C ALA A 101 15.78 32.40 33.82
N ALA A 102 16.40 31.31 34.29
CA ALA A 102 17.81 31.27 34.64
C ALA A 102 18.73 31.45 33.41
N LEU A 103 18.36 30.90 32.24
CA LEU A 103 19.08 31.11 30.97
C LEU A 103 19.01 32.57 30.50
N CYS A 104 17.85 33.20 30.59
CA CYS A 104 17.71 34.64 30.33
C CYS A 104 18.56 35.47 31.30
N ALA A 105 18.54 35.16 32.60
CA ALA A 105 19.33 35.87 33.59
C ALA A 105 20.85 35.74 33.35
N THR A 106 21.32 34.53 33.07
CA THR A 106 22.75 34.28 32.80
C THR A 106 23.23 34.93 31.50
N THR A 107 22.40 34.96 30.45
CA THR A 107 22.73 35.65 29.19
C THR A 107 22.74 37.17 29.32
N VAL A 108 21.82 37.74 30.11
CA VAL A 108 21.86 39.18 30.47
C VAL A 108 23.14 39.50 31.24
N LEU A 109 23.52 38.65 32.19
CA LEU A 109 24.72 38.85 33.00
C LEU A 109 26.02 38.71 32.17
N GLN A 110 26.03 37.85 31.15
CA GLN A 110 27.11 37.81 30.15
C GLN A 110 27.22 39.12 29.36
N ALA A 111 26.10 39.71 28.94
CA ALA A 111 26.09 41.00 28.25
C ALA A 111 26.60 42.14 29.16
N VAL A 112 26.23 42.14 30.44
CA VAL A 112 26.75 43.09 31.45
C VAL A 112 28.27 42.96 31.59
N PHE A 113 28.80 41.74 31.72
CA PHE A 113 30.24 41.54 31.80
C PHE A 113 30.97 41.94 30.52
N GLN A 114 30.37 41.74 29.35
CA GLN A 114 30.92 42.24 28.08
C GLN A 114 30.97 43.77 28.03
N ILE A 115 29.93 44.48 28.51
CA ILE A 115 29.92 45.95 28.58
C ILE A 115 31.03 46.46 29.49
N ILE A 116 31.17 45.86 30.68
CA ILE A 116 32.22 46.23 31.65
C ILE A 116 33.62 46.00 31.05
N THR A 117 33.80 44.90 30.31
CA THR A 117 35.10 44.50 29.76
C THR A 117 35.48 45.28 28.50
N PHE A 118 34.51 45.60 27.63
CA PHE A 118 34.77 46.31 26.37
C PHE A 118 34.83 47.84 26.52
N GLY A 119 34.46 48.41 27.67
CA GLY A 119 34.56 49.85 27.95
C GLY A 119 33.74 50.70 26.96
N SER A 120 34.16 51.92 26.61
CA SER A 120 33.43 52.83 25.70
C SER A 120 33.22 52.32 24.26
N VAL A 121 33.72 51.13 23.95
CA VAL A 121 33.79 50.53 22.62
C VAL A 121 32.79 49.37 22.42
N TRP A 122 32.04 49.00 23.46
CA TRP A 122 31.14 47.82 23.47
C TRP A 122 30.14 47.77 22.29
N ALA A 123 29.56 48.91 21.88
CA ALA A 123 28.53 48.95 20.83
C ALA A 123 29.07 48.65 19.42
N GLY A 124 30.38 48.79 19.21
CA GLY A 124 31.04 48.58 17.92
C GLY A 124 31.56 47.16 17.69
N ASP A 125 31.28 46.22 18.60
CA ASP A 125 31.76 44.84 18.56
C ASP A 125 30.62 43.84 18.31
N PHE A 126 30.77 42.99 17.30
CA PHE A 126 29.79 41.97 16.90
C PHE A 126 29.50 40.97 18.02
N ARG A 127 30.47 40.67 18.90
CA ARG A 127 30.32 39.70 20.00
C ARG A 127 29.22 40.10 20.99
N PHE A 128 29.03 41.40 21.22
CA PHE A 128 27.95 41.94 22.04
C PHE A 128 26.59 41.83 21.34
N TRP A 129 26.52 42.15 20.04
CA TRP A 129 25.28 42.00 19.29
C TRP A 129 24.83 40.54 19.17
N THR A 130 25.77 39.59 19.15
CA THR A 130 25.46 38.16 19.20
C THR A 130 24.80 37.75 20.53
N THR A 131 25.24 38.28 21.68
CA THR A 131 24.61 37.97 22.98
C THR A 131 23.20 38.57 23.07
N VAL A 132 22.99 39.79 22.55
CA VAL A 132 21.66 40.40 22.42
C VAL A 132 20.74 39.59 21.50
N LEU A 133 21.25 39.17 20.33
CA LEU A 133 20.49 38.35 19.39
C LEU A 133 20.11 36.99 19.99
N ASN A 134 21.04 36.39 20.75
CA ASN A 134 20.78 35.13 21.45
C ASN A 134 19.73 35.30 22.56
N LEU A 135 19.77 36.39 23.32
CA LEU A 135 18.73 36.71 24.32
C LEU A 135 17.36 36.87 23.66
N ALA A 136 17.26 37.58 22.54
CA ALA A 136 16.02 37.72 21.78
C ALA A 136 15.51 36.36 21.28
N SER A 137 16.41 35.49 20.81
CA SER A 137 16.07 34.14 20.36
C SER A 137 15.53 33.28 21.50
N ILE A 138 16.20 33.28 22.67
CA ILE A 138 15.75 32.55 23.86
C ILE A 138 14.38 33.05 24.32
N ALA A 139 14.11 34.36 24.26
CA ALA A 139 12.79 34.90 24.60
C ALA A 139 11.68 34.37 23.68
N VAL A 140 11.92 34.31 22.37
CA VAL A 140 10.97 33.74 21.40
C VAL A 140 10.76 32.24 21.64
N ILE A 141 11.83 31.48 21.88
CA ILE A 141 11.76 30.04 22.18
C ILE A 141 11.02 29.79 23.50
N SER A 142 11.26 30.60 24.52
CA SER A 142 10.56 30.53 25.81
C SER A 142 9.06 30.76 25.64
N TYR A 143 8.68 31.73 24.81
CA TYR A 143 7.27 31.98 24.49
C TYR A 143 6.62 30.82 23.75
N ILE A 144 7.30 30.22 22.76
CA ILE A 144 6.81 29.02 22.07
C ILE A 144 6.56 27.91 23.07
N GLN A 145 7.55 27.61 23.90
CA GLN A 145 7.49 26.55 24.90
C GLN A 145 6.38 26.76 25.94
N TYR A 146 6.06 28.01 26.28
CA TYR A 146 4.92 28.36 27.13
C TYR A 146 3.58 28.11 26.44
N VAL A 147 3.41 28.60 25.20
CA VAL A 147 2.18 28.41 24.40
C VAL A 147 1.93 26.92 24.09
N GLU A 148 3.02 26.19 23.87
CA GLU A 148 3.01 24.79 23.49
C GLU A 148 2.40 23.87 24.55
N HIS A 149 2.56 24.19 25.84
CA HIS A 149 1.97 23.41 26.94
C HIS A 149 0.44 23.28 26.81
N TRP A 150 -0.22 24.31 26.29
CA TRP A 150 -1.68 24.36 26.17
C TRP A 150 -2.20 23.93 24.80
N ARG A 151 -1.35 23.86 23.77
CA ARG A 151 -1.79 23.69 22.37
C ARG A 151 -1.23 22.46 21.69
N SER A 152 -0.16 21.86 22.21
CA SER A 152 0.53 20.76 21.53
C SER A 152 0.72 19.58 22.47
N ARG A 153 0.33 18.38 22.00
CA ARG A 153 0.59 17.10 22.68
C ARG A 153 2.08 16.74 22.71
N GLN A 154 2.87 17.32 21.81
CA GLN A 154 4.29 17.00 21.65
C GLN A 154 5.22 18.19 21.85
N ALA A 155 6.52 17.89 21.99
CA ALA A 155 7.62 18.83 21.87
C ALA A 155 7.78 19.39 20.43
N ASN A 156 7.88 20.71 20.30
CA ASN A 156 7.97 21.41 19.03
C ASN A 156 9.33 21.15 18.38
N GLY A 157 9.31 20.72 17.11
CA GLY A 157 10.52 20.39 16.38
C GLY A 157 11.50 21.57 16.23
N VAL A 158 11.01 22.81 16.10
CA VAL A 158 11.88 24.00 16.00
C VAL A 158 12.66 24.22 17.30
N VAL A 159 12.00 24.04 18.44
CA VAL A 159 12.58 24.19 19.78
C VAL A 159 13.65 23.12 20.01
N LEU A 160 13.33 21.86 19.71
CA LEU A 160 14.27 20.74 19.85
C LEU A 160 15.53 20.90 18.99
N VAL A 161 15.38 21.34 17.73
CA VAL A 161 16.51 21.59 16.84
C VAL A 161 17.31 22.81 17.29
N PHE A 162 16.65 23.87 17.77
CA PHE A 162 17.32 25.06 18.31
C PHE A 162 18.23 24.70 19.48
N TRP A 163 17.73 23.99 20.49
CA TRP A 163 18.52 23.59 21.65
C TRP A 163 19.69 22.68 21.26
N LEU A 164 19.48 21.73 20.35
CA LEU A 164 20.56 20.87 19.85
C LEU A 164 21.67 21.68 19.17
N LEU A 165 21.31 22.59 18.26
CA LEU A 165 22.27 23.46 17.57
C LEU A 165 22.98 24.42 18.54
N LEU A 166 22.25 24.95 19.53
CA LEU A 166 22.81 25.85 20.54
C LEU A 166 23.83 25.13 21.42
N ILE A 167 23.54 23.91 21.87
CA ILE A 167 24.48 23.08 22.66
C ILE A 167 25.75 22.80 21.86
N ILE A 168 25.64 22.49 20.57
CA ILE A 168 26.80 22.26 19.70
C ILE A 168 27.65 23.54 19.59
N ALA A 169 27.02 24.68 19.30
CA ALA A 169 27.72 25.97 19.20
C ALA A 169 28.36 26.37 20.54
N TYR A 170 27.66 26.16 21.66
CA TYR A 170 28.16 26.40 23.01
C TYR A 170 29.31 25.48 23.38
N ALA A 171 29.28 24.20 23.01
CA ALA A 171 30.38 23.27 23.27
C ALA A 171 31.66 23.69 22.52
N VAL A 172 31.53 24.12 21.26
CA VAL A 172 32.66 24.63 20.47
C VAL A 172 33.24 25.89 21.12
N LYS A 173 32.39 26.86 21.50
CA LYS A 173 32.82 28.08 22.20
C LYS A 173 33.42 27.76 23.57
N MET A 174 32.83 26.87 24.36
CA MET A 174 33.31 26.46 25.68
C MET A 174 34.72 25.89 25.60
N ARG A 175 34.96 24.98 24.65
CA ARG A 175 36.30 24.44 24.39
C ARG A 175 37.28 25.56 24.08
N SER A 176 36.91 26.50 23.22
CA SER A 176 37.76 27.62 22.86
C SER A 176 38.09 28.51 24.06
N LEU A 177 37.11 28.82 24.92
CA LEU A 177 37.32 29.61 26.14
C LEU A 177 38.25 28.91 27.14
N VAL A 178 38.18 27.57 27.25
CA VAL A 178 39.11 26.76 28.07
C VAL A 178 40.52 26.79 27.49
N SER A 179 40.64 26.60 26.16
CA SER A 179 41.91 26.65 25.42
C SER A 179 42.64 27.99 25.64
N GLN A 180 41.87 29.08 25.64
CA GLN A 180 42.38 30.44 25.85
C GLN A 180 42.64 30.78 27.32
N GLN A 181 42.47 29.82 28.23
CA GLN A 181 42.66 29.98 29.67
C GLN A 181 41.88 31.16 30.28
N LEU A 182 40.70 31.48 29.72
CA LEU A 182 39.89 32.62 30.17
C LEU A 182 39.42 32.46 31.63
N TYR A 183 39.41 31.22 32.15
CA TYR A 183 39.16 30.92 33.55
C TYR A 183 40.19 31.55 34.51
N ARG A 184 41.41 31.87 34.04
CA ARG A 184 42.45 32.55 34.85
C ARG A 184 42.36 34.06 34.79
N THR A 185 41.96 34.62 33.64
CA THR A 185 41.96 36.08 33.42
C THR A 185 40.62 36.73 33.75
N GLN A 186 39.50 36.10 33.39
CA GLN A 186 38.15 36.64 33.57
C GLN A 186 37.18 35.55 34.03
N LEU A 187 37.33 35.16 35.29
CA LEU A 187 36.52 34.14 35.97
C LEU A 187 34.99 34.40 35.90
N PRO A 188 34.47 35.64 36.11
CA PRO A 188 33.02 35.86 36.16
C PRO A 188 32.30 35.55 34.84
N TYR A 189 32.89 35.91 33.70
CA TYR A 189 32.33 35.60 32.38
C TYR A 189 32.42 34.10 32.06
N PHE A 190 33.55 33.46 32.41
CA PHE A 190 33.74 32.03 32.18
C PHE A 190 32.73 31.17 32.95
N VAL A 191 32.52 31.46 34.24
CA VAL A 191 31.56 30.73 35.08
C VAL A 191 30.14 30.88 34.56
N THR A 192 29.76 32.09 34.15
CA THR A 192 28.39 32.37 33.70
C THR A 192 28.10 31.82 32.32
N PHE A 193 29.11 31.74 31.46
CA PHE A 193 29.03 30.97 30.23
C PHE A 193 28.90 29.45 30.50
N ALA A 194 29.74 28.88 31.37
CA ALA A 194 29.66 27.46 31.72
C ALA A 194 28.29 27.07 32.31
N VAL A 195 27.72 27.91 33.18
CA VAL A 195 26.36 27.72 33.72
C VAL A 195 25.31 27.77 32.59
N SER A 196 25.44 28.71 31.64
CA SER A 196 24.50 28.76 30.49
C SER A 196 24.57 27.51 29.60
N VAL A 197 25.76 26.88 29.44
CA VAL A 197 25.89 25.60 28.73
C VAL A 197 25.18 24.48 29.47
N ALA A 198 25.37 24.39 30.80
CA ALA A 198 24.72 23.39 31.63
C ALA A 198 23.19 23.54 31.62
N LEU A 199 22.68 24.77 31.77
CA LEU A 199 21.24 25.04 31.73
C LEU A 199 20.64 24.72 30.34
N ALA A 200 21.33 25.03 29.24
CA ALA A 200 20.86 24.67 27.90
C ALA A 200 20.79 23.14 27.70
N ALA A 201 21.75 22.39 28.26
CA ALA A 201 21.72 20.93 28.23
C ALA A 201 20.59 20.35 29.08
N VAL A 202 20.32 20.92 30.26
CA VAL A 202 19.20 20.53 31.12
C VAL A 202 17.86 20.81 30.42
N GLU A 203 17.70 21.97 29.80
CA GLU A 203 16.48 22.32 29.06
C GLU A 203 16.23 21.37 27.89
N PHE A 204 17.27 21.03 27.13
CA PHE A 204 17.17 20.03 26.07
C PHE A 204 16.76 18.66 26.59
N ALA A 205 17.33 18.21 27.72
CA ALA A 205 16.98 16.94 28.33
C ALA A 205 15.53 16.93 28.84
N LEU A 206 15.07 18.02 29.46
CA LEU A 206 13.69 18.17 29.93
C LEU A 206 12.68 18.15 28.78
N GLU A 207 13.00 18.73 27.63
CA GLU A 207 12.08 18.74 26.48
C GLU A 207 12.13 17.43 25.67
N TRP A 208 13.29 16.76 25.61
CA TRP A 208 13.45 15.54 24.79
C TRP A 208 13.04 14.26 25.53
N LEU A 209 13.42 14.09 26.80
CA LEU A 209 13.28 12.83 27.53
C LEU A 209 11.96 12.73 28.32
N VAL A 210 11.41 13.85 28.78
CA VAL A 210 10.21 13.85 29.62
C VAL A 210 8.97 13.95 28.73
N PRO A 211 8.11 12.90 28.67
CA PRO A 211 6.87 12.97 27.91
C PRO A 211 5.91 13.98 28.56
N LYS A 212 5.19 14.73 27.73
CA LYS A 212 4.17 15.67 28.21
C LYS A 212 2.94 14.92 28.71
N ARG A 213 2.29 15.46 29.73
CA ARG A 213 1.01 14.94 30.21
C ARG A 213 -0.08 15.21 29.18
N LEU A 214 -0.89 14.19 28.90
CA LEU A 214 -2.03 14.28 28.00
C LEU A 214 -3.22 14.97 28.69
N SER A 215 -4.07 15.64 27.91
CA SER A 215 -5.37 16.14 28.37
C SER A 215 -6.27 14.96 28.77
N ASP A 216 -7.18 15.16 29.73
CA ASP A 216 -8.12 14.12 30.17
C ASP A 216 -8.98 13.60 28.99
N TYR A 217 -9.29 14.45 27.99
CA TYR A 217 -9.97 14.06 26.75
C TYR A 217 -9.09 13.22 25.81
N ASP A 218 -7.80 13.52 25.73
CA ASP A 218 -6.86 12.77 24.87
C ASP A 218 -6.49 11.43 25.50
N ALA A 219 -6.57 11.31 26.83
CA ALA A 219 -6.44 10.06 27.57
C ALA A 219 -7.68 9.16 27.42
N LEU A 220 -8.84 9.74 27.09
CA LEU A 220 -10.09 9.05 26.76
C LEU A 220 -10.24 8.77 25.25
N GLY A 221 -9.35 9.30 24.40
CA GLY A 221 -9.37 9.09 22.95
C GLY A 221 -9.04 7.65 22.56
N ASP A 222 -9.42 7.25 21.34
CA ASP A 222 -9.25 5.89 20.81
C ASP A 222 -7.84 5.34 21.10
N GLU A 223 -7.76 4.22 21.84
CA GLU A 223 -6.50 3.54 22.22
C GLU A 223 -5.63 3.13 21.02
N ASP A 224 -6.14 3.26 19.79
CA ASP A 224 -5.55 2.81 18.53
C ASP A 224 -5.00 3.93 17.63
N GLU A 225 -4.85 5.19 18.10
CA GLU A 225 -4.27 6.28 17.30
C GLU A 225 -2.81 5.98 16.85
N CYS A 226 -2.46 6.37 15.62
CA CYS A 226 -1.12 6.14 15.07
C CYS A 226 -0.03 6.91 15.86
N PRO A 227 1.03 6.24 16.36
CA PRO A 227 2.09 6.88 17.14
C PRO A 227 2.84 8.01 16.43
N MET A 228 2.80 8.01 15.11
CA MET A 228 3.43 9.04 14.29
C MET A 228 2.73 10.41 14.42
N GLU A 229 1.48 10.48 14.90
CA GLU A 229 0.78 11.75 15.15
C GLU A 229 1.23 12.45 16.44
N TYR A 230 1.76 11.70 17.41
CA TYR A 230 2.33 12.22 18.66
C TYR A 230 3.87 12.01 18.77
N ALA A 231 4.53 11.54 17.71
CA ALA A 231 5.99 11.42 17.64
C ALA A 231 6.69 12.76 17.35
N ASN A 232 7.63 13.13 18.22
CA ASN A 232 8.51 14.29 18.09
C ASN A 232 9.50 14.18 16.92
N ILE A 233 10.10 15.30 16.50
CA ILE A 233 10.91 15.38 15.27
C ILE A 233 12.05 14.36 15.22
N PHE A 234 12.75 14.11 16.34
CA PHE A 234 13.82 13.10 16.39
C PHE A 234 13.29 11.68 16.25
N SER A 235 12.12 11.38 16.85
CA SER A 235 11.45 10.09 16.69
C SER A 235 11.00 9.88 15.24
N ILE A 236 10.52 10.92 14.56
CA ILE A 236 10.20 10.87 13.13
C ILE A 236 11.47 10.65 12.29
N LEU A 237 12.55 11.37 12.58
CA LEU A 237 13.82 11.28 11.84
C LEU A 237 14.46 9.89 11.95
N THR A 238 14.40 9.28 13.13
CA THR A 238 15.03 7.98 13.46
C THR A 238 14.07 6.79 13.40
N PHE A 239 12.78 7.02 13.15
CA PHE A 239 11.71 6.01 13.21
C PHE A 239 11.55 5.32 14.59
N ALA A 240 11.93 6.00 15.68
CA ALA A 240 11.87 5.43 17.03
C ALA A 240 10.44 5.12 17.51
N TRP A 241 9.43 5.78 16.95
CA TRP A 241 8.02 5.49 17.24
C TRP A 241 7.59 4.06 16.88
N MET A 242 8.33 3.38 16.00
CA MET A 242 8.07 1.99 15.60
C MET A 242 8.72 0.98 16.57
N THR A 243 9.70 1.40 17.38
CA THR A 243 10.44 0.52 18.30
C THR A 243 9.55 -0.23 19.31
N PRO A 244 8.49 0.36 19.91
CA PRO A 244 7.59 -0.36 20.80
C PRO A 244 6.90 -1.54 20.11
N MET A 245 6.40 -1.36 18.89
CA MET A 245 5.75 -2.42 18.10
C MET A 245 6.76 -3.48 17.64
N MET A 246 7.97 -3.09 17.24
CA MET A 246 9.02 -4.08 16.93
C MET A 246 9.41 -4.92 18.15
N LYS A 247 9.48 -4.29 19.33
CA LYS A 247 9.78 -4.99 20.59
C LYS A 247 8.63 -5.91 21.00
N TYR A 248 7.39 -5.50 20.75
CA TYR A 248 6.21 -6.34 20.94
C TYR A 248 6.23 -7.53 19.98
N GLY A 249 6.43 -7.30 18.68
CA GLY A 249 6.51 -8.33 17.64
C GLY A 249 7.71 -9.29 17.74
N TYR A 250 8.73 -8.92 18.52
CA TYR A 250 9.82 -9.84 18.88
C TYR A 250 9.41 -10.84 19.96
N LYS A 251 8.53 -10.44 20.89
CA LYS A 251 8.06 -11.27 22.00
C LYS A 251 6.81 -12.07 21.65
N ASN A 252 5.88 -11.42 20.97
CA ASN A 252 4.57 -11.93 20.60
C ASN A 252 4.43 -11.93 19.08
N PHE A 253 3.58 -12.81 18.55
CA PHE A 253 3.26 -12.82 17.12
C PHE A 253 2.27 -11.71 16.82
N LEU A 254 2.66 -10.76 15.97
CA LEU A 254 1.79 -9.66 15.55
C LEU A 254 0.59 -10.22 14.78
N THR A 255 -0.59 -9.99 15.33
CA THR A 255 -1.87 -10.21 14.64
C THR A 255 -2.38 -8.90 14.02
N GLN A 256 -3.33 -9.00 13.09
CA GLN A 256 -3.93 -7.81 12.46
C GLN A 256 -4.58 -6.87 13.50
N ASP A 257 -5.07 -7.45 14.60
CA ASP A 257 -5.73 -6.75 15.70
C ASP A 257 -4.78 -5.94 16.59
N GLU A 258 -3.47 -6.15 16.48
CA GLU A 258 -2.45 -5.45 17.27
C GLU A 258 -1.76 -4.33 16.48
N LEU A 259 -2.21 -4.08 15.25
CA LEU A 259 -1.70 -3.01 14.40
C LEU A 259 -2.44 -1.70 14.70
N TRP A 260 -1.71 -0.59 14.71
CA TRP A 260 -2.28 0.74 14.87
C TRP A 260 -3.17 1.13 13.68
N ASN A 261 -4.16 1.98 13.94
CA ASN A 261 -4.94 2.60 12.87
C ASN A 261 -4.09 3.55 12.03
N LEU A 262 -4.50 3.75 10.78
CA LEU A 262 -3.89 4.72 9.89
C LEU A 262 -4.14 6.16 10.38
N ARG A 263 -3.19 7.06 10.10
CA ARG A 263 -3.37 8.50 10.33
C ARG A 263 -4.61 8.99 9.58
N LYS A 264 -5.36 9.94 10.16
CA LYS A 264 -6.64 10.43 9.57
C LYS A 264 -6.48 10.89 8.12
N ARG A 265 -5.37 11.57 7.81
CA ARG A 265 -5.01 12.03 6.45
C ARG A 265 -4.62 10.94 5.45
N ASP A 266 -4.24 9.76 5.94
CA ASP A 266 -3.83 8.61 5.12
C ASP A 266 -4.98 7.62 4.94
N THR A 267 -6.14 7.86 5.56
CA THR A 267 -7.34 7.04 5.36
C THR A 267 -7.87 7.17 3.94
N THR A 268 -8.54 6.12 3.47
CA THR A 268 -9.16 6.09 2.14
C THR A 268 -10.16 7.23 1.97
N ALA A 269 -10.97 7.54 2.98
CA ALA A 269 -11.95 8.62 2.91
C ALA A 269 -11.31 9.98 2.61
N ALA A 270 -10.26 10.36 3.35
CA ALA A 270 -9.57 11.65 3.17
C ALA A 270 -8.81 11.71 1.83
N THR A 271 -8.12 10.64 1.46
CA THR A 271 -7.32 10.59 0.22
C THR A 271 -8.19 10.55 -1.03
N THR A 272 -9.31 9.82 -1.01
CA THR A 272 -10.29 9.80 -2.11
C THR A 272 -11.02 11.14 -2.24
N GLN A 273 -11.35 11.80 -1.13
CA GLN A 273 -11.94 13.14 -1.19
C GLN A 273 -10.99 14.14 -1.86
N ALA A 274 -9.72 14.20 -1.43
CA ALA A 274 -8.73 15.08 -2.04
C ALA A 274 -8.51 14.81 -3.55
N PHE A 275 -8.62 13.55 -3.97
CA PHE A 275 -8.57 13.18 -5.39
C PHE A 275 -9.83 13.63 -6.14
N ASN A 276 -11.03 13.37 -5.58
CA ASN A 276 -12.30 13.73 -6.21
C ASN A 276 -12.42 15.25 -6.40
N ASP A 277 -12.06 16.04 -5.38
CA ASP A 277 -12.06 17.51 -5.48
C ASP A 277 -11.15 18.01 -6.63
N ALA A 278 -10.01 17.34 -6.84
CA ALA A 278 -9.10 17.65 -7.93
C ALA A 278 -9.59 17.12 -9.29
N TRP A 279 -10.27 15.98 -9.31
CA TRP A 279 -10.80 15.35 -10.53
C TRP A 279 -12.02 16.09 -11.07
N GLU A 280 -12.94 16.52 -10.20
CA GLU A 280 -14.12 17.32 -10.57
C GLU A 280 -13.71 18.62 -11.28
N GLN A 281 -12.67 19.30 -10.78
CA GLN A 281 -12.11 20.49 -11.45
C GLN A 281 -11.48 20.20 -12.82
N GLU A 282 -10.98 18.99 -13.07
CA GLU A 282 -10.45 18.61 -14.38
C GLU A 282 -11.54 18.16 -15.36
N LEU A 283 -12.66 17.62 -14.85
CA LEU A 283 -13.83 17.24 -15.66
C LEU A 283 -14.52 18.45 -16.30
N GLU A 284 -14.37 19.66 -15.74
CA GLU A 284 -14.85 20.90 -16.37
C GLU A 284 -14.12 21.24 -17.68
N LYS A 285 -12.96 20.63 -17.95
CA LYS A 285 -12.17 20.87 -19.16
C LYS A 285 -12.58 19.93 -20.29
N LYS A 286 -12.45 20.41 -21.53
CA LYS A 286 -12.72 19.62 -22.75
C LYS A 286 -11.91 18.32 -22.87
N LYS A 287 -10.70 18.27 -22.29
CA LYS A 287 -9.82 17.09 -22.26
C LYS A 287 -9.30 16.91 -20.82
N PRO A 288 -9.98 16.11 -19.99
CA PRO A 288 -9.54 15.89 -18.61
C PRO A 288 -8.25 15.07 -18.60
N ASN A 289 -7.29 15.45 -17.75
CA ASN A 289 -6.00 14.78 -17.64
C ASN A 289 -5.78 14.29 -16.20
N LEU A 290 -5.76 12.98 -16.00
CA LEU A 290 -5.59 12.37 -14.69
C LEU A 290 -4.24 12.71 -14.04
N TRP A 291 -3.18 12.92 -14.83
CA TRP A 291 -1.89 13.42 -14.32
C TRP A 291 -2.01 14.72 -13.54
N ILE A 292 -2.80 15.67 -14.04
CA ILE A 292 -2.94 16.99 -13.43
C ILE A 292 -3.73 16.88 -12.12
N ALA A 293 -4.80 16.06 -12.10
CA ALA A 293 -5.56 15.79 -10.89
C ALA A 293 -4.69 15.16 -9.79
N LEU A 294 -3.86 14.17 -10.14
CA LEU A 294 -2.94 13.53 -9.20
C LEU A 294 -1.87 14.49 -8.66
N ILE A 295 -1.28 15.31 -9.53
CA ILE A 295 -0.27 16.31 -9.11
C ILE A 295 -0.91 17.38 -8.22
N ARG A 296 -2.16 17.81 -8.51
CA ARG A 296 -2.87 18.77 -7.66
C ARG A 296 -3.19 18.18 -6.28
N ALA A 297 -3.66 16.94 -6.22
CA ALA A 297 -4.02 16.27 -4.97
C ALA A 297 -2.80 15.92 -4.10
N PHE A 298 -1.72 15.40 -4.70
CA PHE A 298 -0.61 14.77 -3.96
C PHE A 298 0.78 15.38 -4.23
N GLY A 299 0.89 16.41 -5.07
CA GLY A 299 2.17 17.00 -5.47
C GLY A 299 2.90 17.75 -4.36
N ALA A 300 2.20 18.41 -3.43
CA ALA A 300 2.84 19.20 -2.38
C ALA A 300 3.71 18.38 -1.40
N PRO A 301 3.25 17.22 -0.88
CA PRO A 301 4.13 16.27 -0.17
C PRO A 301 5.33 15.80 -1.00
N TYR A 302 5.11 15.58 -2.29
CA TYR A 302 6.14 15.06 -3.20
C TYR A 302 7.27 16.07 -3.45
N VAL A 303 6.93 17.35 -3.71
CA VAL A 303 7.91 18.44 -3.88
C VAL A 303 8.76 18.65 -2.62
N ARG A 304 8.18 18.51 -1.43
CA ARG A 304 8.97 18.54 -0.17
C ARG A 304 9.97 17.38 -0.10
N GLY A 305 9.61 16.20 -0.59
CA GLY A 305 10.53 15.07 -0.75
C GLY A 305 11.68 15.39 -1.70
N ALA A 306 11.42 16.13 -2.79
CA ALA A 306 12.43 16.53 -3.76
C ALA A 306 13.54 17.39 -3.12
N MET A 307 13.15 18.36 -2.29
CA MET A 307 14.11 19.21 -1.57
C MET A 307 15.04 18.40 -0.65
N ILE A 308 14.47 17.44 0.09
CA ILE A 308 15.24 16.56 0.99
C ILE A 308 16.20 15.68 0.17
N LYS A 309 15.76 15.20 -1.01
CA LYS A 309 16.60 14.40 -1.90
C LYS A 309 17.81 15.19 -2.41
N THR A 310 17.63 16.45 -2.82
CA THR A 310 18.73 17.32 -3.24
C THR A 310 19.78 17.46 -2.14
N ILE A 311 19.35 17.66 -0.89
CA ILE A 311 20.25 17.76 0.26
C ILE A 311 21.03 16.46 0.46
N SER A 312 20.35 15.30 0.40
CA SER A 312 21.02 14.00 0.49
C SER A 312 22.07 13.82 -0.61
N ASP A 313 21.78 14.24 -1.84
CA ASP A 313 22.69 14.08 -2.96
C ASP A 313 23.95 14.94 -2.79
N VAL A 314 23.80 16.20 -2.43
CA VAL A 314 24.93 17.08 -2.14
C VAL A 314 25.80 16.52 -1.01
N LEU A 315 25.19 16.03 0.07
CA LEU A 315 25.92 15.45 1.20
C LEU A 315 26.64 14.15 0.81
N ALA A 316 26.05 13.31 -0.04
CA ALA A 316 26.69 12.09 -0.52
C ALA A 316 27.98 12.38 -1.31
N PHE A 317 27.99 13.43 -2.14
CA PHE A 317 29.18 13.85 -2.90
C PHE A 317 30.20 14.66 -2.07
N ALA A 318 29.80 15.21 -0.92
CA ALA A 318 30.75 15.81 0.02
C ALA A 318 31.67 14.75 0.68
N GLN A 319 31.17 13.52 0.88
CA GLN A 319 31.89 12.45 1.57
C GLN A 319 33.22 12.05 0.89
N PRO A 320 33.30 11.78 -0.43
CA PRO A 320 34.58 11.53 -1.12
C PRO A 320 35.59 12.67 -1.01
N GLN A 321 35.12 13.92 -1.00
CA GLN A 321 35.99 15.09 -0.89
C GLN A 321 36.59 15.21 0.52
N LEU A 322 35.80 14.91 1.55
CA LEU A 322 36.30 14.83 2.93
C LEU A 322 37.31 13.69 3.11
N LEU A 323 37.07 12.54 2.47
CA LEU A 323 38.03 11.44 2.44
C LEU A 323 39.35 11.86 1.80
N ARG A 324 39.32 12.60 0.68
CA ARG A 324 40.52 13.19 0.06
C ARG A 324 41.29 14.05 1.06
N LEU A 325 40.60 14.99 1.73
CA LEU A 325 41.22 15.88 2.72
C LEU A 325 41.85 15.11 3.89
N LEU A 326 41.22 14.02 4.33
CA LEU A 326 41.76 13.15 5.37
C LEU A 326 43.03 12.44 4.91
N ILE A 327 43.05 11.88 3.69
CA ILE A 327 44.23 11.20 3.15
C ILE A 327 45.38 12.21 2.97
N THR A 328 45.12 13.41 2.46
CA THR A 328 46.14 14.48 2.35
C THR A 328 46.66 14.90 3.73
N PHE A 329 45.79 14.96 4.75
CA PHE A 329 46.20 15.23 6.12
C PHE A 329 47.13 14.14 6.66
N VAL A 330 46.80 12.86 6.47
CA VAL A 330 47.67 11.74 6.89
C VAL A 330 49.00 11.76 6.15
N ALA A 331 49.01 12.10 4.85
CA ALA A 331 50.22 12.25 4.08
C ALA A 331 51.15 13.37 4.60
N SER A 332 50.59 14.45 5.18
CA SER A 332 51.40 15.54 5.73
C SER A 332 52.28 15.13 6.93
N TYR A 333 51.92 14.07 7.64
CA TYR A 333 52.75 13.50 8.72
C TYR A 333 53.99 12.77 8.20
N GLN A 334 54.07 12.52 6.89
CA GLN A 334 55.26 11.96 6.25
C GLN A 334 56.27 13.03 5.84
N THR A 335 55.94 14.33 5.98
CA THR A 335 56.78 15.48 5.60
C THR A 335 57.26 16.22 6.87
N ASP A 336 58.37 16.98 6.80
CA ASP A 336 59.00 17.68 7.93
C ASP A 336 58.11 18.77 8.61
N SER A 337 56.92 19.07 8.07
CA SER A 337 55.94 20.01 8.65
C SER A 337 54.56 19.36 8.84
N PRO A 338 54.34 18.63 9.96
CA PRO A 338 53.07 17.95 10.21
C PRO A 338 51.93 18.94 10.43
N GLN A 339 50.78 18.68 9.79
CA GLN A 339 49.56 19.45 10.06
C GLN A 339 49.00 19.12 11.45
N PRO A 340 48.30 20.06 12.11
CA PRO A 340 47.87 19.86 13.48
C PRO A 340 46.80 18.75 13.59
N PRO A 341 46.87 17.89 14.62
CA PRO A 341 45.96 16.73 14.78
C PRO A 341 44.49 17.13 14.88
N ILE A 342 44.21 18.35 15.34
CA ILE A 342 42.85 18.89 15.43
C ILE A 342 42.17 19.00 14.06
N ARG A 343 42.93 19.23 12.99
CA ARG A 343 42.41 19.30 11.62
C ARG A 343 41.92 17.93 11.16
N GLY A 344 42.69 16.88 11.46
CA GLY A 344 42.29 15.49 11.21
C GLY A 344 41.03 15.11 11.98
N ALA A 345 40.96 15.42 13.27
CA ALA A 345 39.78 15.17 14.10
C ALA A 345 38.54 15.94 13.58
N ALA A 346 38.70 17.19 13.15
CA ALA A 346 37.60 17.98 12.58
C ALA A 346 37.09 17.41 11.25
N ILE A 347 37.99 16.93 10.38
CA ILE A 347 37.60 16.25 9.12
C ILE A 347 36.85 14.96 9.44
N ALA A 348 37.35 14.14 10.36
CA ALA A 348 36.69 12.89 10.75
C ALA A 348 35.29 13.12 11.35
N LEU A 349 35.15 14.12 12.23
CA LEU A 349 33.86 14.49 12.80
C LEU A 349 32.90 15.02 11.73
N SER A 350 33.42 15.79 10.76
CA SER A 350 32.65 16.28 9.61
C SER A 350 32.17 15.13 8.72
N MET A 351 33.02 14.12 8.46
CA MET A 351 32.64 12.91 7.72
C MET A 351 31.52 12.15 8.43
N PHE A 352 31.61 12.00 9.75
CA PHE A 352 30.54 11.38 10.55
C PHE A 352 29.23 12.18 10.47
N ALA A 353 29.28 13.49 10.66
CA ALA A 353 28.11 14.37 10.61
C ALA A 353 27.44 14.37 9.22
N VAL A 354 28.23 14.41 8.15
CA VAL A 354 27.75 14.34 6.77
C VAL A 354 27.09 12.98 6.50
N SER A 355 27.72 11.88 6.92
CA SER A 355 27.17 10.52 6.72
C SER A 355 25.85 10.30 7.45
N VAL A 356 25.74 10.73 8.71
CA VAL A 356 24.50 10.65 9.49
C VAL A 356 23.40 11.51 8.85
N SER A 357 23.72 12.77 8.51
CA SER A 357 22.75 13.70 7.91
C SER A 357 22.26 13.21 6.54
N GLN A 358 23.17 12.67 5.73
CA GLN A 358 22.86 12.07 4.42
C GLN A 358 21.94 10.85 4.58
N THR A 359 22.25 9.97 5.53
CA THR A 359 21.44 8.76 5.80
C THR A 359 20.03 9.15 6.26
N LEU A 360 19.91 10.11 7.18
CA LEU A 360 18.62 10.62 7.64
C LEU A 360 17.83 11.23 6.48
N ALA A 361 18.43 12.13 5.69
CA ALA A 361 17.76 12.76 4.55
C ALA A 361 17.28 11.71 3.52
N LEU A 362 18.11 10.71 3.21
CA LEU A 362 17.77 9.66 2.26
C LEU A 362 16.54 8.86 2.69
N HIS A 363 16.51 8.40 3.94
CA HIS A 363 15.38 7.59 4.43
C HIS A 363 14.10 8.42 4.61
N GLN A 364 14.22 9.69 5.00
CA GLN A 364 13.07 10.60 5.07
C GLN A 364 12.49 10.92 3.69
N TYR A 365 13.35 11.02 2.66
CA TYR A 365 12.90 11.09 1.27
C TYR A 365 12.11 9.82 0.89
N PHE A 366 12.67 8.64 1.12
CA PHE A 366 12.02 7.37 0.77
C PHE A 366 10.66 7.23 1.45
N GLN A 367 10.58 7.47 2.77
CA GLN A 367 9.32 7.42 3.51
C GLN A 367 8.23 8.30 2.88
N ARG A 368 8.57 9.54 2.49
CA ARG A 368 7.61 10.46 1.86
C ARG A 368 7.19 10.02 0.47
N ALA A 369 8.12 9.45 -0.31
CA ALA A 369 7.82 8.90 -1.63
C ALA A 369 6.88 7.68 -1.51
N PHE A 370 7.15 6.76 -0.58
CA PHE A 370 6.30 5.61 -0.28
C PHE A 370 4.91 6.04 0.20
N GLU A 371 4.80 6.97 1.15
CA GLU A 371 3.52 7.51 1.62
C GLU A 371 2.69 8.11 0.48
N THR A 372 3.34 8.89 -0.40
CA THR A 372 2.66 9.50 -1.54
C THR A 372 2.15 8.44 -2.53
N GLY A 373 2.98 7.42 -2.83
CA GLY A 373 2.56 6.30 -3.67
C GLY A 373 1.40 5.50 -3.08
N MET A 374 1.40 5.24 -1.77
CA MET A 374 0.30 4.56 -1.08
C MET A 374 -0.99 5.39 -1.12
N ARG A 375 -0.92 6.71 -0.92
CA ARG A 375 -2.09 7.59 -1.04
C ARG A 375 -2.69 7.55 -2.44
N ILE A 376 -1.86 7.60 -3.49
CA ILE A 376 -2.30 7.48 -4.89
C ILE A 376 -3.01 6.15 -5.14
N ARG A 377 -2.42 5.03 -4.70
CA ARG A 377 -3.04 3.71 -4.87
C ARG A 377 -4.38 3.63 -4.15
N SER A 378 -4.41 3.99 -2.86
CA SER A 378 -5.63 3.95 -2.05
C SER A 378 -6.75 4.81 -2.65
N SER A 379 -6.45 6.05 -3.03
CA SER A 379 -7.44 6.96 -3.60
C SER A 379 -7.99 6.47 -4.92
N LEU A 380 -7.12 5.99 -5.83
CA LEU A 380 -7.52 5.47 -7.13
C LEU A 380 -8.31 4.17 -7.02
N THR A 381 -7.89 3.23 -6.17
CA THR A 381 -8.63 1.98 -5.95
C THR A 381 -10.06 2.26 -5.47
N ALA A 382 -10.22 3.20 -4.53
CA ALA A 382 -11.54 3.61 -4.07
C ALA A 382 -12.34 4.39 -5.11
N ALA A 383 -11.71 5.29 -5.87
CA ALA A 383 -12.38 6.01 -6.97
C ALA A 383 -12.84 5.06 -8.08
N ILE A 384 -12.01 4.06 -8.45
CA ILE A 384 -12.36 3.01 -9.42
C ILE A 384 -13.54 2.20 -8.91
N TYR A 385 -13.55 1.83 -7.62
CA TYR A 385 -14.66 1.11 -7.00
C TYR A 385 -15.95 1.94 -6.99
N HIS A 386 -15.88 3.23 -6.66
CA HIS A 386 -17.05 4.11 -6.72
C HIS A 386 -17.58 4.30 -8.14
N LYS A 387 -16.68 4.42 -9.14
CA LYS A 387 -17.05 4.54 -10.55
C LYS A 387 -17.66 3.24 -11.09
N SER A 388 -17.12 2.07 -10.74
CA SER A 388 -17.64 0.78 -11.21
C SER A 388 -19.07 0.51 -10.73
N MET A 389 -19.44 1.04 -9.56
CA MET A 389 -20.81 0.99 -9.02
C MET A 389 -21.79 1.94 -9.70
N ARG A 390 -21.33 2.85 -10.57
CA ARG A 390 -22.15 3.85 -11.28
C ARG A 390 -22.12 3.71 -12.80
N LEU A 391 -21.33 2.77 -13.32
CA LEU A 391 -21.11 2.58 -14.75
C LEU A 391 -22.41 2.13 -15.43
N SER A 392 -22.74 2.70 -16.59
CA SER A 392 -23.89 2.24 -17.39
C SER A 392 -23.63 0.86 -18.01
N ASN A 393 -24.67 0.22 -18.56
CA ASN A 393 -24.52 -1.04 -19.30
C ASN A 393 -23.60 -0.89 -20.52
N GLU A 394 -23.65 0.25 -21.20
CA GLU A 394 -22.73 0.63 -22.29
C GLU A 394 -21.27 0.70 -21.78
N GLY A 395 -21.05 1.42 -20.68
CA GLY A 395 -19.72 1.50 -20.05
C GLY A 395 -19.22 0.12 -19.59
N ARG A 396 -20.09 -0.71 -19.03
CA ARG A 396 -19.76 -2.04 -18.50
C ARG A 396 -19.52 -3.08 -19.58
N SER A 397 -20.15 -2.96 -20.74
CA SER A 397 -19.85 -3.83 -21.90
C SER A 397 -18.49 -3.49 -22.52
N SER A 398 -18.12 -2.20 -22.55
CA SER A 398 -16.81 -1.75 -23.06
C SER A 398 -15.64 -2.05 -22.12
N LYS A 399 -15.91 -2.20 -20.81
CA LYS A 399 -14.91 -2.44 -19.76
C LYS A 399 -15.27 -3.70 -18.97
N SER A 400 -14.58 -4.80 -19.22
CA SER A 400 -14.91 -6.08 -18.56
C SER A 400 -14.61 -6.03 -17.06
N THR A 401 -15.24 -6.90 -16.27
CA THR A 401 -14.92 -7.06 -14.84
C THR A 401 -13.44 -7.39 -14.63
N GLY A 402 -12.83 -8.15 -15.54
CA GLY A 402 -11.39 -8.45 -15.50
C GLY A 402 -10.53 -7.20 -15.68
N ASP A 403 -10.93 -6.28 -16.57
CA ASP A 403 -10.23 -5.01 -16.76
C ASP A 403 -10.32 -4.13 -15.51
N ILE A 404 -11.47 -4.07 -14.85
CA ILE A 404 -11.66 -3.30 -13.61
C ILE A 404 -10.76 -3.83 -12.49
N VAL A 405 -10.70 -5.16 -12.32
CA VAL A 405 -9.78 -5.79 -11.35
C VAL A 405 -8.32 -5.47 -11.71
N ASN A 406 -7.98 -5.52 -13.00
CA ASN A 406 -6.65 -5.15 -13.47
C ASN A 406 -6.33 -3.66 -13.23
N TYR A 407 -7.29 -2.76 -13.39
CA TYR A 407 -7.13 -1.34 -13.06
C TYR A 407 -6.81 -1.17 -11.57
N MET A 408 -7.56 -1.85 -10.69
CA MET A 408 -7.38 -1.76 -9.24
C MET A 408 -6.10 -2.42 -8.73
N ALA A 409 -5.61 -3.48 -9.38
CA ALA A 409 -4.48 -4.28 -8.89
C ALA A 409 -3.14 -3.94 -9.58
N VAL A 410 -3.15 -3.72 -10.90
CA VAL A 410 -1.93 -3.53 -11.70
C VAL A 410 -1.71 -2.06 -12.01
N ASP A 411 -2.70 -1.38 -12.58
CA ASP A 411 -2.51 -0.01 -13.06
C ASP A 411 -2.28 0.97 -11.90
N THR A 412 -3.04 0.87 -10.80
CA THR A 412 -2.77 1.65 -9.57
C THR A 412 -1.40 1.35 -8.96
N GLN A 413 -0.94 0.08 -9.01
CA GLN A 413 0.38 -0.31 -8.51
C GLN A 413 1.50 0.34 -9.32
N ARG A 414 1.37 0.39 -10.67
CA ARG A 414 2.35 1.06 -11.53
C ARG A 414 2.49 2.54 -11.20
N LEU A 415 1.38 3.22 -10.89
CA LEU A 415 1.41 4.61 -10.45
C LEU A 415 2.06 4.77 -9.06
N GLN A 416 1.80 3.84 -8.13
CA GLN A 416 2.48 3.82 -6.84
C GLN A 416 4.00 3.63 -6.99
N ASP A 417 4.43 2.68 -7.82
CA ASP A 417 5.84 2.37 -8.04
C ASP A 417 6.56 3.56 -8.69
N LEU A 418 5.91 4.22 -9.66
CA LEU A 418 6.44 5.44 -10.25
C LEU A 418 6.54 6.58 -9.22
N ALA A 419 5.60 6.73 -8.30
CA ALA A 419 5.72 7.73 -7.24
C ALA A 419 6.90 7.45 -6.30
N GLN A 420 7.35 6.21 -6.16
CA GLN A 420 8.51 5.86 -5.32
C GLN A 420 9.85 6.20 -5.99
N TYR A 421 9.98 5.92 -7.29
CA TYR A 421 11.24 6.06 -8.02
C TYR A 421 11.30 7.26 -8.98
N GLY A 422 10.17 7.93 -9.24
CA GLY A 422 10.05 8.99 -10.23
C GLY A 422 10.95 10.20 -9.95
N MET A 423 11.28 10.46 -8.68
CA MET A 423 12.21 11.52 -8.29
C MET A 423 13.62 11.34 -8.87
N GLN A 424 13.99 10.09 -9.14
CA GLN A 424 15.29 9.76 -9.71
C GLN A 424 15.45 10.27 -11.15
N LEU A 425 14.35 10.63 -11.85
CA LEU A 425 14.40 11.19 -13.20
C LEU A 425 15.20 12.49 -13.28
N TRP A 426 15.04 13.41 -12.31
CA TRP A 426 15.84 14.65 -12.25
C TRP A 426 17.07 14.49 -11.36
N SER A 427 16.98 13.66 -10.32
CA SER A 427 18.09 13.45 -9.39
C SER A 427 19.26 12.68 -10.03
N ALA A 428 19.01 11.70 -10.91
CA ALA A 428 20.10 10.99 -11.61
C ALA A 428 20.97 11.93 -12.46
N PRO A 429 20.43 12.78 -13.36
CA PRO A 429 21.21 13.80 -14.05
C PRO A 429 21.98 14.70 -13.09
N PHE A 430 21.33 15.17 -12.01
CA PHE A 430 21.97 16.02 -11.00
C PHE A 430 23.18 15.33 -10.33
N GLN A 431 23.04 14.07 -9.94
CA GLN A 431 24.12 13.26 -9.36
C GLN A 431 25.25 13.02 -10.37
N ILE A 432 24.94 12.73 -11.63
CA ILE A 432 25.93 12.59 -12.70
C ILE A 432 26.72 13.89 -12.87
N THR A 433 26.05 15.05 -12.92
CA THR A 433 26.70 16.35 -13.02
C THR A 433 27.62 16.63 -11.83
N LEU A 434 27.18 16.37 -10.60
CA LEU A 434 28.02 16.53 -9.40
C LEU A 434 29.24 15.60 -9.41
N CYS A 435 29.06 14.36 -9.86
CA CYS A 435 30.15 13.39 -10.00
C CYS A 435 31.18 13.85 -11.03
N MET A 436 30.72 14.33 -12.18
CA MET A 436 31.56 14.89 -13.24
C MET A 436 32.37 16.09 -12.74
N ILE A 437 31.74 17.05 -12.06
CA ILE A 437 32.46 18.20 -11.49
C ILE A 437 33.52 17.73 -10.48
N SER A 438 33.17 16.78 -9.61
CA SER A 438 34.07 16.24 -8.60
C SER A 438 35.26 15.49 -9.21
N LEU A 439 35.01 14.60 -10.17
CA LEU A 439 36.06 13.83 -10.84
C LEU A 439 36.99 14.73 -11.67
N TYR A 440 36.48 15.82 -12.26
CA TYR A 440 37.30 16.76 -13.04
C TYR A 440 38.34 17.44 -12.15
N GLN A 441 37.92 17.83 -10.94
CA GLN A 441 38.83 18.40 -9.94
C GLN A 441 39.87 17.40 -9.42
N LEU A 442 39.64 16.08 -9.54
CA LEU A 442 40.57 15.05 -9.08
C LEU A 442 41.56 14.61 -10.16
N VAL A 443 41.05 14.28 -11.35
CA VAL A 443 41.83 13.57 -12.40
C VAL A 443 41.95 14.39 -13.69
N GLY A 444 41.35 15.58 -13.76
CA GLY A 444 41.43 16.47 -14.92
C GLY A 444 40.77 15.89 -16.17
N LEU A 445 41.37 16.13 -17.34
CA LEU A 445 40.86 15.70 -18.64
C LEU A 445 40.82 14.16 -18.81
N SER A 446 41.62 13.41 -18.04
CA SER A 446 41.64 11.95 -18.10
C SER A 446 40.31 11.30 -17.67
N MET A 447 39.44 12.05 -16.99
CA MET A 447 38.09 11.60 -16.67
C MET A 447 37.25 11.28 -17.92
N PHE A 448 37.45 11.99 -19.04
CA PHE A 448 36.69 11.71 -20.27
C PHE A 448 36.92 10.29 -20.80
N ALA A 449 38.07 9.67 -20.51
CA ALA A 449 38.32 8.27 -20.84
C ALA A 449 37.39 7.33 -20.04
N GLY A 450 37.25 7.56 -18.74
CA GLY A 450 36.31 6.83 -17.89
C GLY A 450 34.85 7.05 -18.32
N VAL A 451 34.48 8.28 -18.64
CA VAL A 451 33.13 8.62 -19.12
C VAL A 451 32.84 7.97 -20.47
N GLY A 452 33.81 7.97 -21.39
CA GLY A 452 33.71 7.25 -22.66
C GLY A 452 33.51 5.75 -22.45
N ALA A 453 34.26 5.13 -21.52
CA ALA A 453 34.08 3.73 -21.16
C ALA A 453 32.67 3.45 -20.57
N MET A 454 32.12 4.38 -19.76
CA MET A 454 30.76 4.26 -19.25
C MET A 454 29.71 4.36 -20.34
N ILE A 455 29.83 5.37 -21.21
CA ILE A 455 28.91 5.56 -22.34
C ILE A 455 28.93 4.33 -23.26
N ALA A 456 30.10 3.74 -23.49
CA ALA A 456 30.24 2.50 -24.26
C ALA A 456 29.56 1.29 -23.59
N MET A 457 29.47 1.24 -22.26
CA MET A 457 28.76 0.17 -21.55
C MET A 457 27.23 0.32 -21.57
N ILE A 458 26.68 1.53 -21.74
CA ILE A 458 25.22 1.76 -21.82
C ILE A 458 24.54 0.93 -22.93
N PRO A 459 24.98 0.93 -24.21
CA PRO A 459 24.32 0.15 -25.26
C PRO A 459 24.43 -1.37 -25.03
N ILE A 460 25.54 -1.85 -24.46
CA ILE A 460 25.73 -3.27 -24.12
C ILE A 460 24.65 -3.70 -23.11
N ASN A 461 24.48 -2.93 -22.03
CA ASN A 461 23.43 -3.18 -21.05
C ASN A 461 22.03 -3.04 -21.64
N GLY A 462 21.82 -2.10 -22.57
CA GLY A 462 20.55 -1.94 -23.30
C GLY A 462 20.17 -3.15 -24.16
N VAL A 463 21.15 -3.77 -24.84
CA VAL A 463 20.93 -5.00 -25.62
C VAL A 463 20.60 -6.18 -24.69
N ILE A 464 21.36 -6.35 -23.60
CA ILE A 464 21.09 -7.40 -22.60
C ILE A 464 19.70 -7.23 -21.99
N ALA A 465 19.30 -6.00 -21.64
CA ALA A 465 17.98 -5.71 -21.12
C ALA A 465 16.86 -6.04 -22.14
N ARG A 466 17.07 -5.76 -23.43
CA ARG A 466 16.13 -6.12 -24.49
C ARG A 466 15.98 -7.64 -24.64
N ILE A 467 17.09 -8.38 -24.61
CA ILE A 467 17.07 -9.86 -24.63
C ILE A 467 16.31 -10.39 -23.42
N SER A 468 16.63 -9.89 -22.23
CA SER A 468 15.99 -10.28 -20.96
C SER A 468 14.49 -10.02 -20.99
N LYS A 469 14.05 -8.85 -21.46
CA LYS A 469 12.62 -8.51 -21.62
C LYS A 469 11.89 -9.46 -22.58
N ASN A 470 12.51 -9.82 -23.70
CA ASN A 470 11.91 -10.76 -24.65
C ASN A 470 11.80 -12.18 -24.06
N LEU A 471 12.82 -12.61 -23.31
CA LEU A 471 12.81 -13.90 -22.61
C LEU A 471 11.76 -13.94 -21.50
N GLN A 472 11.65 -12.88 -20.68
CA GLN A 472 10.60 -12.73 -19.66
C GLN A 472 9.20 -12.78 -20.28
N LYS A 473 8.98 -12.12 -21.43
CA LYS A 473 7.69 -12.20 -22.15
C LYS A 473 7.37 -13.63 -22.59
N LYS A 474 8.36 -14.39 -23.06
CA LYS A 474 8.17 -15.80 -23.44
C LYS A 474 7.91 -16.68 -22.22
N GLN A 475 8.61 -16.45 -21.12
CA GLN A 475 8.43 -17.18 -19.87
C GLN A 475 7.05 -16.93 -19.25
N MET A 476 6.55 -15.69 -19.23
CA MET A 476 5.18 -15.39 -18.79
C MET A 476 4.12 -16.16 -19.58
N LYS A 477 4.24 -16.24 -20.91
CA LYS A 477 3.32 -17.05 -21.74
C LYS A 477 3.34 -18.55 -21.38
N ASN A 478 4.52 -19.11 -21.12
CA ASN A 478 4.65 -20.50 -20.69
C ASN A 478 4.05 -20.72 -19.30
N LYS A 479 4.30 -19.79 -18.37
CA LYS A 479 3.75 -19.78 -17.01
C LYS A 479 2.21 -19.69 -17.00
N ASP A 480 1.63 -18.84 -17.84
CA ASP A 480 0.18 -18.71 -18.01
C ASP A 480 -0.41 -20.01 -18.56
N SER A 481 0.24 -20.61 -19.55
CA SER A 481 -0.18 -21.90 -20.13
C SER A 481 -0.19 -23.01 -19.07
N ARG A 482 0.83 -23.07 -18.21
CA ARG A 482 0.87 -24.01 -17.07
C ARG A 482 -0.23 -23.74 -16.06
N THR A 483 -0.42 -22.49 -15.65
CA THR A 483 -1.42 -22.09 -14.65
C THR A 483 -2.85 -22.37 -15.14
N ARG A 484 -3.11 -22.10 -16.42
CA ARG A 484 -4.37 -22.46 -17.08
C ARG A 484 -4.60 -23.96 -17.08
N LEU A 485 -3.62 -24.76 -17.51
CA LEU A 485 -3.73 -26.22 -17.50
C LEU A 485 -3.97 -26.75 -16.07
N MET A 486 -3.31 -26.21 -15.05
CA MET A 486 -3.55 -26.58 -13.65
C MET A 486 -4.96 -26.23 -13.19
N THR A 487 -5.51 -25.09 -13.64
CA THR A 487 -6.90 -24.71 -13.35
C THR A 487 -7.88 -25.70 -13.98
N GLU A 488 -7.65 -26.09 -15.24
CA GLU A 488 -8.45 -27.11 -15.94
C GLU A 488 -8.36 -28.49 -15.27
N ILE A 489 -7.17 -28.87 -14.76
CA ILE A 489 -6.97 -30.11 -14.00
C ILE A 489 -7.74 -30.08 -12.67
N LEU A 490 -7.67 -28.99 -11.92
CA LEU A 490 -8.35 -28.87 -10.62
C LEU A 490 -9.87 -28.83 -10.78
N SER A 491 -10.39 -28.10 -11.77
CA SER A 491 -11.83 -28.02 -12.01
C SER A 491 -12.44 -29.36 -12.44
N ASN A 492 -11.67 -30.18 -13.15
CA ASN A 492 -12.12 -31.48 -13.68
C ASN A 492 -11.50 -32.67 -12.93
N MET A 493 -10.99 -32.47 -11.71
CA MET A 493 -10.25 -33.50 -10.98
C MET A 493 -11.07 -34.77 -10.74
N LYS A 494 -12.38 -34.64 -10.51
CA LYS A 494 -13.30 -35.78 -10.33
C LYS A 494 -13.33 -36.67 -11.58
N SER A 495 -13.57 -36.08 -12.75
CA SER A 495 -13.60 -36.79 -14.03
C SER A 495 -12.24 -37.40 -14.37
N ILE A 496 -11.14 -36.65 -14.16
CA ILE A 496 -9.78 -37.14 -14.44
C ILE A 496 -9.45 -38.40 -13.63
N LYS A 497 -9.89 -38.49 -12.36
CA LYS A 497 -9.67 -39.69 -11.54
C LYS A 497 -10.61 -40.84 -11.92
N LEU A 498 -11.87 -40.56 -12.21
CA LEU A 498 -12.85 -41.55 -12.67
C LEU A 498 -12.37 -42.28 -13.93
N TYR A 499 -11.77 -41.56 -14.89
CA TYR A 499 -11.23 -42.14 -16.12
C TYR A 499 -9.76 -42.57 -16.03
N ALA A 500 -9.14 -42.48 -14.85
CA ALA A 500 -7.72 -42.77 -14.63
C ALA A 500 -6.74 -42.02 -15.56
N TRP A 501 -7.09 -40.80 -16.00
CA TRP A 501 -6.26 -39.96 -16.88
C TRP A 501 -5.14 -39.20 -16.17
N THR A 502 -4.87 -39.52 -14.91
CA THR A 502 -3.90 -38.80 -14.06
C THR A 502 -2.49 -38.78 -14.65
N THR A 503 -2.04 -39.88 -15.25
CA THR A 503 -0.70 -39.99 -15.88
C THR A 503 -0.57 -39.15 -17.14
N ALA A 504 -1.60 -39.12 -17.99
CA ALA A 504 -1.62 -38.35 -19.22
C ALA A 504 -1.56 -36.83 -18.94
N PHE A 505 -2.38 -36.35 -18.00
CA PHE A 505 -2.36 -34.94 -17.58
C PHE A 505 -1.06 -34.57 -16.84
N MET A 506 -0.48 -35.47 -16.07
CA MET A 506 0.84 -35.28 -15.45
C MET A 506 1.94 -35.09 -16.50
N ASN A 507 1.99 -35.94 -17.52
CA ASN A 507 2.99 -35.83 -18.59
C ASN A 507 2.84 -34.53 -19.38
N LYS A 508 1.59 -34.13 -19.67
CA LYS A 508 1.31 -32.84 -20.31
C LYS A 508 1.77 -31.65 -19.46
N LEU A 509 1.57 -31.70 -18.14
CA LEU A 509 2.05 -30.68 -17.21
C LEU A 509 3.59 -30.63 -17.17
N ASN A 510 4.24 -31.78 -17.08
CA ASN A 510 5.71 -31.88 -17.05
C ASN A 510 6.35 -31.38 -18.34
N TYR A 511 5.74 -31.61 -19.50
CA TYR A 511 6.22 -31.06 -20.78
C TYR A 511 6.23 -29.52 -20.77
N ILE A 512 5.13 -28.89 -20.33
CA ILE A 512 5.07 -27.42 -20.23
C ILE A 512 6.11 -26.91 -19.24
N ARG A 513 6.26 -27.58 -18.10
CA ARG A 513 7.19 -27.15 -17.05
C ARG A 513 8.66 -27.34 -17.45
N ASN A 514 9.05 -28.56 -17.78
CA ASN A 514 10.46 -28.93 -17.93
C ASN A 514 11.06 -28.49 -19.27
N ASP A 515 10.31 -28.67 -20.37
CA ASP A 515 10.83 -28.45 -21.72
C ASP A 515 10.65 -27.01 -22.20
N LEU A 516 9.55 -26.35 -21.79
CA LEU A 516 9.25 -24.98 -22.16
C LEU A 516 9.67 -23.98 -21.08
N GLU A 517 9.07 -24.04 -19.89
CA GLU A 517 9.23 -23.03 -18.84
C GLU A 517 10.65 -23.01 -18.23
N LEU A 518 11.14 -24.13 -17.69
CA LEU A 518 12.47 -24.22 -17.09
C LEU A 518 13.58 -23.95 -18.12
N ASN A 519 13.40 -24.34 -19.38
CA ASN A 519 14.35 -24.03 -20.45
C ASN A 519 14.42 -22.52 -20.74
N THR A 520 13.28 -21.83 -20.74
CA THR A 520 13.27 -20.37 -20.81
C THR A 520 13.92 -19.71 -19.59
N LEU A 521 13.69 -20.25 -18.39
CA LEU A 521 14.34 -19.77 -17.16
C LEU A 521 15.87 -19.96 -17.19
N ARG A 522 16.40 -21.07 -17.72
CA ARG A 522 17.86 -21.24 -17.93
C ARG A 522 18.45 -20.14 -18.79
N LYS A 523 17.76 -19.77 -19.87
CA LYS A 523 18.20 -18.68 -20.76
C LYS A 523 18.14 -17.32 -20.07
N ILE A 524 17.13 -17.10 -19.21
CA ILE A 524 17.03 -15.90 -18.37
C ILE A 524 18.21 -15.84 -17.39
N GLY A 525 18.48 -16.93 -16.65
CA GLY A 525 19.62 -17.01 -15.74
C GLY A 525 20.96 -16.75 -16.43
N ALA A 526 21.16 -17.28 -17.64
CA ALA A 526 22.35 -16.98 -18.44
C ALA A 526 22.44 -15.49 -18.85
N SER A 527 21.32 -14.88 -19.27
CA SER A 527 21.29 -13.44 -19.59
C SER A 527 21.52 -12.56 -18.36
N MET A 528 21.06 -13.00 -17.18
CA MET A 528 21.25 -12.30 -15.92
C MET A 528 22.68 -12.41 -15.41
N ALA A 529 23.33 -13.57 -15.59
CA ALA A 529 24.76 -13.72 -15.33
C ALA A 529 25.61 -12.79 -16.21
N LEU A 530 25.26 -12.65 -17.49
CA LEU A 530 25.91 -11.69 -18.39
C LEU A 530 25.65 -10.23 -17.97
N ALA A 531 24.42 -9.90 -17.54
CA ALA A 531 24.11 -8.57 -17.02
C ALA A 531 24.93 -8.25 -15.76
N ASN A 532 24.99 -9.18 -14.80
CA ASN A 532 25.77 -9.04 -13.56
C ASN A 532 27.27 -8.89 -13.85
N PHE A 533 27.79 -9.61 -14.84
CA PHE A 533 29.16 -9.44 -15.32
C PHE A 533 29.42 -8.01 -15.80
N THR A 534 28.58 -7.49 -16.69
CA THR A 534 28.72 -6.12 -17.20
C THR A 534 28.60 -5.11 -16.06
N TRP A 535 27.71 -5.33 -15.10
CA TRP A 535 27.53 -4.43 -13.96
C TRP A 535 28.70 -4.43 -12.97
N SER A 536 29.23 -5.60 -12.64
CA SER A 536 30.39 -5.75 -11.74
C SER A 536 31.67 -5.22 -12.38
N THR A 537 31.84 -5.39 -13.69
CA THR A 537 33.05 -4.94 -14.42
C THR A 537 33.03 -3.47 -14.82
N THR A 538 31.86 -2.82 -14.90
CA THR A 538 31.77 -1.42 -15.36
C THR A 538 32.64 -0.48 -14.51
N PRO A 539 32.54 -0.42 -13.16
CA PRO A 539 33.39 0.46 -12.36
C PRO A 539 34.88 0.15 -12.52
N PHE A 540 35.21 -1.14 -12.68
CA PHE A 540 36.58 -1.58 -12.92
C PHE A 540 37.12 -1.04 -14.25
N PHE A 541 36.43 -1.24 -15.37
CA PHE A 541 36.84 -0.72 -16.68
C PHE A 541 36.98 0.80 -16.69
N VAL A 542 36.08 1.50 -16.01
CA VAL A 542 36.10 2.96 -15.89
C VAL A 542 37.32 3.42 -15.10
N SER A 543 37.61 2.78 -13.97
CA SER A 543 38.80 3.06 -13.18
C SER A 543 40.09 2.77 -13.96
N CYS A 544 40.16 1.62 -14.63
CA CYS A 544 41.32 1.20 -15.40
C CYS A 544 41.58 2.15 -16.58
N SER A 545 40.54 2.52 -17.33
CA SER A 545 40.65 3.48 -18.44
C SER A 545 41.09 4.86 -17.96
N THR A 546 40.49 5.37 -16.89
CA THR A 546 40.80 6.69 -16.34
C THR A 546 42.24 6.75 -15.80
N PHE A 547 42.66 5.75 -15.01
CA PHE A 547 44.01 5.70 -14.45
C PHE A 547 45.07 5.41 -15.51
N ALA A 548 44.79 4.56 -16.50
CA ALA A 548 45.70 4.33 -17.62
C ALA A 548 45.96 5.63 -18.40
N VAL A 549 44.91 6.36 -18.77
CA VAL A 549 45.07 7.65 -19.47
C VAL A 549 45.77 8.67 -18.57
N PHE A 550 45.41 8.77 -17.28
CA PHE A 550 46.07 9.68 -16.34
C PHE A 550 47.57 9.44 -16.20
N VAL A 551 47.99 8.17 -16.12
CA VAL A 551 49.41 7.81 -15.99
C VAL A 551 50.18 7.96 -17.32
N LEU A 552 49.52 7.74 -18.46
CA LEU A 552 50.14 7.84 -19.79
C LEU A 552 50.24 9.29 -20.30
N THR A 553 49.30 10.17 -19.93
CA THR A 553 49.27 11.58 -20.41
C THR A 553 49.72 12.60 -19.37
N GLY A 554 49.64 12.27 -18.07
CA GLY A 554 49.95 13.19 -16.99
C GLY A 554 51.35 13.00 -16.42
N ASN A 555 52.07 14.10 -16.20
CA ASN A 555 53.35 14.14 -15.46
C ASN A 555 53.16 14.05 -13.93
N ARG A 556 51.93 13.83 -13.44
CA ARG A 556 51.61 13.74 -12.01
C ARG A 556 51.55 12.28 -11.57
N ALA A 557 52.20 11.95 -10.45
CA ALA A 557 52.15 10.62 -9.88
C ALA A 557 50.73 10.25 -9.44
N LEU A 558 50.33 9.00 -9.69
CA LEU A 558 49.04 8.47 -9.24
C LEU A 558 49.11 8.13 -7.74
N THR A 559 48.58 9.02 -6.89
CA THR A 559 48.65 8.94 -5.44
C THR A 559 47.34 8.44 -4.79
N THR A 560 47.42 8.00 -3.53
CA THR A 560 46.28 7.44 -2.77
C THR A 560 45.12 8.42 -2.59
N ASP A 561 45.38 9.73 -2.49
CA ASP A 561 44.37 10.80 -2.37
C ASP A 561 43.59 11.06 -3.67
N ILE A 562 44.09 10.58 -4.81
CA ILE A 562 43.38 10.64 -6.10
C ILE A 562 42.60 9.34 -6.32
N VAL A 563 43.25 8.19 -6.10
CA VAL A 563 42.72 6.87 -6.46
C VAL A 563 41.48 6.48 -5.66
N PHE A 564 41.55 6.53 -4.31
CA PHE A 564 40.44 6.05 -3.49
C PHE A 564 39.19 6.94 -3.58
N PRO A 565 39.28 8.28 -3.51
CA PRO A 565 38.14 9.14 -3.77
C PRO A 565 37.56 8.96 -5.18
N ALA A 566 38.38 8.79 -6.22
CA ALA A 566 37.89 8.51 -7.58
C ALA A 566 37.13 7.18 -7.67
N LEU A 567 37.62 6.11 -7.03
CA LEU A 567 36.88 4.84 -6.94
C LEU A 567 35.52 4.99 -6.25
N THR A 568 35.46 5.75 -5.15
CA THR A 568 34.17 6.01 -4.49
C THR A 568 33.20 6.79 -5.38
N LEU A 569 33.69 7.77 -6.15
CA LEU A 569 32.89 8.53 -7.11
C LEU A 569 32.38 7.66 -8.28
N PHE A 570 33.20 6.73 -8.80
CA PHE A 570 32.77 5.79 -9.83
C PHE A 570 31.67 4.84 -9.33
N ASN A 571 31.80 4.32 -8.10
CA ASN A 571 30.79 3.45 -7.49
C ASN A 571 29.47 4.21 -7.25
N LEU A 572 29.53 5.48 -6.85
CA LEU A 572 28.35 6.33 -6.71
C LEU A 572 27.61 6.55 -8.05
N LEU A 573 28.32 6.53 -9.19
CA LEU A 573 27.72 6.69 -10.51
C LEU A 573 27.02 5.42 -11.02
N THR A 574 27.35 4.24 -10.48
CA THR A 574 26.77 2.97 -10.92
C THR A 574 25.26 2.90 -10.65
N PHE A 575 24.81 3.34 -9.47
CA PHE A 575 23.39 3.28 -9.10
C PHE A 575 22.50 4.17 -9.98
N PRO A 576 22.81 5.47 -10.21
CA PRO A 576 21.98 6.35 -11.04
C PRO A 576 21.87 5.86 -12.50
N LEU A 577 22.94 5.28 -13.04
CA LEU A 577 22.94 4.68 -14.38
C LEU A 577 22.11 3.39 -14.45
N ALA A 578 22.03 2.62 -13.36
CA ALA A 578 21.22 1.39 -13.29
C ALA A 578 19.73 1.70 -13.31
N ILE A 579 19.35 2.70 -12.51
CA ILE A 579 17.94 2.96 -12.18
C ILE A 579 17.27 3.87 -13.21
N LEU A 580 18.03 4.73 -13.92
CA LEU A 580 17.46 5.67 -14.90
C LEU A 580 16.69 4.95 -16.03
N PRO A 581 17.20 3.89 -16.68
CA PRO A 581 16.44 3.13 -17.67
C PRO A 581 15.16 2.51 -17.09
N MET A 582 15.23 1.99 -15.85
CA MET A 582 14.08 1.40 -15.16
C MET A 582 12.98 2.45 -14.94
N VAL A 583 13.34 3.65 -14.48
CA VAL A 583 12.39 4.75 -14.25
C VAL A 583 11.76 5.20 -15.56
N ILE A 584 12.53 5.29 -16.66
CA ILE A 584 11.98 5.62 -17.99
C ILE A 584 10.93 4.58 -18.41
N THR A 585 11.21 3.29 -18.22
CA THR A 585 10.22 2.25 -18.51
C THR A 585 8.98 2.34 -17.63
N SER A 586 9.15 2.62 -16.33
CA SER A 586 8.02 2.81 -15.40
C SER A 586 7.16 4.03 -15.76
N ILE A 587 7.75 5.11 -16.28
CA ILE A 587 7.00 6.27 -16.78
C ILE A 587 6.13 5.89 -17.99
N ILE A 588 6.69 5.14 -18.94
CA ILE A 588 5.95 4.69 -20.12
C ILE A 588 4.77 3.79 -19.69
N GLU A 589 5.02 2.84 -18.80
CA GLU A 589 3.97 1.95 -18.27
C GLU A 589 2.88 2.71 -17.51
N ALA A 590 3.27 3.64 -16.63
CA ALA A 590 2.33 4.47 -15.90
C ALA A 590 1.53 5.40 -16.82
N SER A 591 2.13 5.91 -17.91
CA SER A 591 1.43 6.72 -18.91
C SER A 591 0.32 5.93 -19.61
N VAL A 592 0.60 4.67 -19.98
CA VAL A 592 -0.41 3.77 -20.54
C VAL A 592 -1.52 3.48 -19.54
N ALA A 593 -1.17 3.19 -18.27
CA ALA A 593 -2.12 2.99 -17.19
C ALA A 593 -3.00 4.23 -16.96
N VAL A 594 -2.42 5.42 -16.94
CA VAL A 594 -3.14 6.69 -16.79
C VAL A 594 -4.14 6.91 -17.93
N ASN A 595 -3.76 6.62 -19.18
CA ASN A 595 -4.69 6.73 -20.30
C ASN A 595 -5.88 5.78 -20.15
N ARG A 596 -5.64 4.51 -19.80
CA ARG A 596 -6.72 3.52 -19.56
C ARG A 596 -7.64 3.93 -18.42
N LEU A 597 -7.08 4.43 -17.32
CA LEU A 597 -7.85 4.94 -16.18
C LEU A 597 -8.65 6.19 -16.54
N THR A 598 -8.08 7.09 -17.35
CA THR A 598 -8.77 8.28 -17.85
C THR A 598 -9.97 7.88 -18.71
N ASP A 599 -9.79 6.95 -19.65
CA ASP A 599 -10.87 6.40 -20.48
C ASP A 599 -11.96 5.73 -19.60
N PHE A 600 -11.57 5.04 -18.54
CA PHE A 600 -12.49 4.42 -17.59
C PHE A 600 -13.28 5.44 -16.76
N PHE A 601 -12.64 6.51 -16.28
CA PHE A 601 -13.34 7.55 -15.50
C PHE A 601 -14.28 8.41 -16.34
N ILE A 602 -14.03 8.54 -17.66
CA ILE A 602 -14.90 9.27 -18.59
C ILE A 602 -16.05 8.37 -19.11
N ALA A 603 -15.95 7.05 -18.96
CA ALA A 603 -16.98 6.12 -19.42
C ALA A 603 -18.38 6.48 -18.87
N PRO A 604 -19.44 6.27 -19.67
CA PRO A 604 -20.79 6.71 -19.35
C PRO A 604 -21.31 6.08 -18.04
N GLU A 605 -21.94 6.91 -17.22
CA GLU A 605 -22.60 6.50 -15.98
C GLU A 605 -24.10 6.29 -16.18
N LEU A 606 -24.72 5.56 -15.25
CA LEU A 606 -26.18 5.41 -15.19
C LEU A 606 -26.86 6.77 -15.04
N GLN A 607 -27.95 6.95 -15.76
CA GLN A 607 -28.76 8.16 -15.74
C GLN A 607 -29.47 8.28 -14.37
N ARG A 608 -29.18 9.35 -13.62
CA ARG A 608 -29.73 9.55 -12.27
C ARG A 608 -31.23 9.81 -12.26
N ASP A 609 -31.75 10.39 -13.33
CA ASP A 609 -33.15 10.75 -13.56
C ASP A 609 -33.94 9.68 -14.34
N ALA A 610 -33.35 8.50 -14.60
CA ALA A 610 -34.05 7.39 -15.25
C ALA A 610 -35.32 6.99 -14.47
N VAL A 611 -35.20 6.89 -13.14
CA VAL A 611 -36.27 6.47 -12.22
C VAL A 611 -36.44 7.46 -11.08
N LEU A 612 -37.65 8.00 -10.92
CA LEU A 612 -38.02 8.87 -9.80
C LEU A 612 -38.41 8.02 -8.59
N LYS A 613 -37.69 8.17 -7.48
CA LYS A 613 -37.93 7.42 -6.25
C LYS A 613 -38.56 8.33 -5.18
N TYR A 614 -39.74 7.96 -4.70
CA TYR A 614 -40.45 8.63 -3.61
C TYR A 614 -40.62 7.71 -2.40
N ASP A 615 -41.14 8.27 -1.30
CA ASP A 615 -41.45 7.52 -0.08
C ASP A 615 -42.53 6.45 -0.32
N ALA A 616 -42.51 5.45 0.57
CA ALA A 616 -43.39 4.30 0.47
C ALA A 616 -44.87 4.68 0.67
N VAL A 617 -45.71 4.04 -0.12
CA VAL A 617 -47.17 4.14 -0.05
C VAL A 617 -47.71 3.55 1.25
N THR A 618 -48.67 4.23 1.88
CA THR A 618 -49.28 3.78 3.14
C THR A 618 -50.48 2.86 2.95
N GLU A 619 -51.43 3.20 2.08
CA GLU A 619 -52.69 2.46 1.94
C GLU A 619 -52.62 1.37 0.87
N ARG A 620 -53.40 0.29 1.03
CA ARG A 620 -53.48 -0.80 0.05
C ARG A 620 -54.23 -0.30 -1.19
N GLY A 621 -53.78 -0.69 -2.39
CA GLY A 621 -54.39 -0.26 -3.66
C GLY A 621 -53.91 1.10 -4.19
N GLU A 622 -53.13 1.86 -3.43
CA GLU A 622 -52.42 3.03 -3.95
C GLU A 622 -51.28 2.61 -4.92
N GLU A 623 -51.05 3.44 -5.94
CA GLU A 623 -50.07 3.17 -6.99
C GLU A 623 -48.63 3.29 -6.47
N SER A 624 -47.91 2.17 -6.51
CA SER A 624 -46.54 2.04 -5.99
C SER A 624 -45.48 2.05 -7.10
N VAL A 625 -45.84 1.60 -8.30
CA VAL A 625 -45.00 1.55 -9.50
C VAL A 625 -45.79 2.15 -10.65
N ARG A 626 -45.19 3.09 -11.38
CA ARG A 626 -45.81 3.73 -12.54
C ARG A 626 -44.79 3.90 -13.66
N ILE A 627 -45.15 3.46 -14.85
CA ILE A 627 -44.45 3.74 -16.12
C ILE A 627 -45.47 4.39 -17.06
N ARG A 628 -45.13 5.55 -17.64
CA ARG A 628 -45.98 6.26 -18.62
C ARG A 628 -45.22 6.53 -19.90
N ASP A 629 -45.74 5.97 -21.00
CA ASP A 629 -45.32 6.16 -22.39
C ASP A 629 -43.80 6.15 -22.55
N ALA A 630 -43.14 5.21 -21.87
CA ALA A 630 -41.70 5.18 -21.76
C ALA A 630 -41.05 4.31 -22.83
N THR A 631 -39.94 4.80 -23.37
CA THR A 631 -39.11 4.08 -24.35
C THR A 631 -37.69 3.95 -23.79
N PHE A 632 -37.15 2.74 -23.88
CA PHE A 632 -35.84 2.40 -23.32
C PHE A 632 -34.92 1.75 -24.35
N THR A 633 -33.63 2.02 -24.21
CA THR A 633 -32.56 1.40 -24.99
C THR A 633 -31.44 0.93 -24.07
N TRP A 634 -30.63 -0.01 -24.55
CA TRP A 634 -29.46 -0.50 -23.82
C TRP A 634 -28.28 0.47 -23.88
N ASN A 635 -28.09 1.11 -25.04
CA ASN A 635 -27.01 2.05 -25.30
C ASN A 635 -27.60 3.36 -25.83
N SER A 636 -26.98 4.47 -25.45
CA SER A 636 -27.45 5.81 -25.85
C SER A 636 -27.42 6.04 -27.36
N SER A 637 -26.52 5.34 -28.07
CA SER A 637 -26.26 5.49 -29.51
C SER A 637 -26.85 4.39 -30.38
N ASP A 638 -27.62 3.45 -29.81
CA ASP A 638 -28.20 2.34 -30.58
C ASP A 638 -29.57 2.76 -31.12
N ASP A 639 -29.80 2.52 -32.42
CA ASP A 639 -31.05 2.86 -33.10
C ASP A 639 -32.20 1.91 -32.69
N ARG A 640 -31.88 0.73 -32.15
CA ARG A 640 -32.88 -0.25 -31.74
C ARG A 640 -33.30 -0.05 -30.29
N ASN A 641 -34.57 0.27 -30.09
CA ASN A 641 -35.16 0.30 -28.76
C ASN A 641 -35.31 -1.12 -28.19
N ALA A 642 -34.96 -1.28 -26.91
CA ALA A 642 -35.20 -2.53 -26.18
C ALA A 642 -36.68 -2.68 -25.83
N LEU A 643 -37.32 -1.56 -25.50
CA LEU A 643 -38.72 -1.49 -25.07
C LEU A 643 -39.34 -0.20 -25.60
N GLU A 644 -40.54 -0.27 -26.15
CA GLU A 644 -41.19 0.84 -26.84
C GLU A 644 -42.59 1.13 -26.30
N ASN A 645 -42.85 2.41 -25.98
CA ASN A 645 -44.16 2.92 -25.57
C ASN A 645 -44.82 2.09 -24.46
N ILE A 646 -44.05 1.80 -23.40
CA ILE A 646 -44.54 1.01 -22.28
C ILE A 646 -45.31 1.90 -21.32
N SER A 647 -46.53 1.46 -20.98
CA SER A 647 -47.38 2.06 -19.95
C SER A 647 -47.86 0.98 -18.98
N PHE A 648 -47.45 1.07 -17.71
CA PHE A 648 -47.70 0.07 -16.67
C PHE A 648 -47.97 0.74 -15.33
N SER A 649 -48.90 0.20 -14.55
CA SER A 649 -49.22 0.63 -13.19
C SER A 649 -49.35 -0.57 -12.26
N GLY A 650 -48.66 -0.55 -11.12
CA GLY A 650 -48.71 -1.60 -10.11
C GLY A 650 -49.03 -1.02 -8.73
N HIS A 651 -50.00 -1.63 -8.03
CA HIS A 651 -50.50 -1.12 -6.75
C HIS A 651 -50.04 -1.94 -5.56
N LYS A 652 -50.07 -1.31 -4.38
CA LYS A 652 -49.67 -1.96 -3.13
C LYS A 652 -50.58 -3.15 -2.80
N GLY A 653 -49.97 -4.32 -2.65
CA GLY A 653 -50.64 -5.57 -2.29
C GLY A 653 -51.09 -6.41 -3.48
N GLU A 654 -50.75 -6.01 -4.71
CA GLU A 654 -51.05 -6.75 -5.94
C GLU A 654 -49.88 -7.64 -6.37
N LEU A 655 -50.21 -8.77 -7.00
CA LEU A 655 -49.31 -9.62 -7.77
C LEU A 655 -49.56 -9.40 -9.27
N SER A 656 -48.58 -8.82 -9.96
CA SER A 656 -48.59 -8.63 -11.41
C SER A 656 -47.60 -9.56 -12.09
N CYS A 657 -48.06 -10.38 -13.04
CA CYS A 657 -47.23 -11.31 -13.79
C CYS A 657 -46.93 -10.78 -15.20
N VAL A 658 -45.65 -10.78 -15.60
CA VAL A 658 -45.19 -10.40 -16.94
C VAL A 658 -44.82 -11.66 -17.71
N VAL A 659 -45.57 -11.96 -18.76
CA VAL A 659 -45.46 -13.18 -19.58
C VAL A 659 -45.07 -12.81 -21.00
N GLY A 660 -44.41 -13.73 -21.71
CA GLY A 660 -44.03 -13.53 -23.10
C GLY A 660 -43.05 -14.60 -23.55
N ARG A 661 -42.79 -14.71 -24.86
CA ARG A 661 -41.82 -15.67 -25.40
C ARG A 661 -40.40 -15.40 -24.87
N VAL A 662 -39.52 -16.38 -25.02
CA VAL A 662 -38.08 -16.21 -24.73
C VAL A 662 -37.54 -15.06 -25.59
N GLY A 663 -36.80 -14.13 -24.99
CA GLY A 663 -36.27 -12.95 -25.69
C GLY A 663 -37.27 -11.80 -25.93
N ALA A 664 -38.51 -11.88 -25.41
CA ALA A 664 -39.50 -10.81 -25.61
C ALA A 664 -39.22 -9.50 -24.84
N GLY A 665 -38.21 -9.46 -23.96
CA GLY A 665 -37.82 -8.29 -23.17
C GLY A 665 -38.28 -8.29 -21.70
N LYS A 666 -38.70 -9.44 -21.15
CA LYS A 666 -39.24 -9.55 -19.77
C LYS A 666 -38.24 -9.09 -18.69
N SER A 667 -37.02 -9.61 -18.71
CA SER A 667 -35.96 -9.19 -17.79
C SER A 667 -35.58 -7.71 -18.02
N SER A 668 -35.55 -7.27 -19.28
CA SER A 668 -35.33 -5.85 -19.62
C SER A 668 -36.40 -4.95 -18.98
N PHE A 669 -37.67 -5.37 -18.97
CA PHE A 669 -38.76 -4.64 -18.32
C PHE A 669 -38.49 -4.45 -16.82
N LEU A 670 -38.08 -5.50 -16.09
CA LEU A 670 -37.72 -5.37 -14.68
C LEU A 670 -36.50 -4.46 -14.45
N GLN A 671 -35.51 -4.52 -15.35
CA GLN A 671 -34.33 -3.67 -15.29
C GLN A 671 -34.63 -2.19 -15.54
N THR A 672 -35.68 -1.84 -16.30
CA THR A 672 -36.12 -0.43 -16.42
C THR A 672 -36.56 0.15 -15.08
N LEU A 673 -37.22 -0.66 -14.25
CA LEU A 673 -37.65 -0.25 -12.90
C LEU A 673 -36.46 -0.06 -11.97
N LEU A 674 -35.37 -0.82 -12.16
CA LEU A 674 -34.12 -0.64 -11.41
C LEU A 674 -33.36 0.63 -11.84
N GLY A 675 -33.57 1.08 -13.08
CA GLY A 675 -32.86 2.21 -13.69
C GLY A 675 -31.60 1.81 -14.46
N ASP A 676 -31.48 0.54 -14.84
CA ASP A 676 -30.30 0.01 -15.56
C ASP A 676 -30.32 0.34 -17.06
N LEU A 677 -31.51 0.47 -17.67
CA LEU A 677 -31.67 0.85 -19.07
C LEU A 677 -31.69 2.37 -19.24
N TYR A 678 -31.19 2.84 -20.39
CA TYR A 678 -31.23 4.26 -20.74
C TYR A 678 -32.64 4.66 -21.15
N LYS A 679 -33.19 5.70 -20.50
CA LYS A 679 -34.54 6.19 -20.76
C LYS A 679 -34.48 7.31 -21.79
N ILE A 680 -35.08 7.09 -22.96
CA ILE A 680 -35.14 8.11 -24.03
C ILE A 680 -36.26 9.12 -23.74
N ARG A 681 -37.46 8.61 -23.43
CA ARG A 681 -38.66 9.42 -23.15
C ARG A 681 -39.57 8.71 -22.15
N GLY A 682 -40.51 9.46 -21.60
CA GLY A 682 -41.51 8.97 -20.62
C GLY A 682 -41.07 9.12 -19.17
N GLU A 683 -41.91 8.62 -18.26
CA GLU A 683 -41.74 8.74 -16.81
C GLU A 683 -41.78 7.36 -16.14
N VAL A 684 -40.84 7.13 -15.22
CA VAL A 684 -40.83 5.94 -14.34
C VAL A 684 -40.79 6.41 -12.89
N VAL A 685 -41.77 5.98 -12.11
CA VAL A 685 -41.93 6.34 -10.70
C VAL A 685 -41.99 5.09 -9.84
N LEU A 686 -41.17 5.05 -8.79
CA LEU A 686 -41.19 4.04 -7.74
C LEU A 686 -41.45 4.69 -6.38
N ARG A 687 -42.35 4.12 -5.59
CA ARG A 687 -42.68 4.60 -4.24
C ARG A 687 -42.33 3.56 -3.18
N GLY A 688 -41.16 3.70 -2.56
CA GLY A 688 -40.64 2.79 -1.54
C GLY A 688 -39.39 2.02 -1.98
N LYS A 689 -38.96 1.07 -1.13
CA LYS A 689 -37.75 0.26 -1.39
C LYS A 689 -38.06 -0.95 -2.27
N VAL A 690 -37.08 -1.30 -3.12
CA VAL A 690 -37.16 -2.42 -4.05
C VAL A 690 -36.30 -3.60 -3.56
N ALA A 691 -36.85 -4.81 -3.58
CA ALA A 691 -36.11 -6.07 -3.53
C ALA A 691 -36.12 -6.70 -4.93
N TYR A 692 -34.96 -7.17 -5.39
CA TYR A 692 -34.80 -7.78 -6.71
C TYR A 692 -34.21 -9.19 -6.59
N VAL A 693 -34.81 -10.14 -7.30
CA VAL A 693 -34.29 -11.50 -7.49
C VAL A 693 -34.03 -11.67 -8.98
N ALA A 694 -32.76 -11.83 -9.33
CA ALA A 694 -32.32 -12.01 -10.71
C ALA A 694 -32.53 -13.45 -11.20
N GLN A 695 -32.67 -13.62 -12.52
CA GLN A 695 -32.82 -14.93 -13.17
C GLN A 695 -31.63 -15.86 -12.86
N SER A 696 -30.40 -15.33 -12.85
CA SER A 696 -29.22 -16.06 -12.40
C SER A 696 -28.93 -15.73 -10.93
N PRO A 697 -29.10 -16.69 -10.01
CA PRO A 697 -28.90 -16.43 -8.59
C PRO A 697 -27.45 -16.02 -8.28
N TRP A 698 -27.26 -14.89 -7.60
CA TRP A 698 -25.96 -14.48 -7.07
C TRP A 698 -25.89 -14.74 -5.56
N VAL A 699 -24.87 -15.48 -5.13
CA VAL A 699 -24.65 -15.87 -3.73
C VAL A 699 -23.28 -15.37 -3.28
N MET A 700 -23.23 -14.74 -2.11
CA MET A 700 -22.02 -14.23 -1.48
C MET A 700 -21.20 -15.40 -0.91
N ASN A 701 -19.87 -15.28 -0.96
CA ASN A 701 -18.97 -16.23 -0.32
C ASN A 701 -19.00 -16.05 1.22
N ALA A 702 -20.03 -16.61 1.85
CA ALA A 702 -20.34 -16.51 3.27
C ALA A 702 -21.22 -17.71 3.67
N SER A 703 -21.68 -17.76 4.93
CA SER A 703 -22.65 -18.78 5.36
C SER A 703 -24.01 -18.61 4.67
N VAL A 704 -24.80 -19.69 4.63
CA VAL A 704 -26.19 -19.64 4.13
C VAL A 704 -27.01 -18.61 4.89
N LYS A 705 -26.86 -18.57 6.22
CA LYS A 705 -27.52 -17.58 7.09
C LYS A 705 -27.15 -16.14 6.73
N GLU A 706 -25.87 -15.83 6.56
CA GLU A 706 -25.44 -14.47 6.19
C GLU A 706 -25.94 -14.06 4.80
N ASN A 707 -26.05 -15.02 3.87
CA ASN A 707 -26.64 -14.79 2.56
C ASN A 707 -28.14 -14.44 2.60
N ILE A 708 -28.88 -14.93 3.59
CA ILE A 708 -30.30 -14.58 3.81
C ILE A 708 -30.42 -13.24 4.54
N VAL A 709 -29.63 -13.04 5.59
CA VAL A 709 -29.71 -11.84 6.45
C VAL A 709 -29.17 -10.60 5.73
N PHE A 710 -28.12 -10.74 4.92
CA PHE A 710 -27.63 -9.72 3.97
C PHE A 710 -27.45 -8.30 4.56
N GLY A 711 -26.88 -8.20 5.76
CA GLY A 711 -26.61 -6.92 6.45
C GLY A 711 -27.84 -6.27 7.12
N TYR A 712 -28.99 -6.91 7.09
CA TYR A 712 -30.15 -6.51 7.90
C TYR A 712 -29.99 -6.97 9.35
N ARG A 713 -30.67 -6.29 10.28
CA ARG A 713 -30.70 -6.70 11.70
C ARG A 713 -31.20 -8.14 11.83
N TRP A 714 -30.53 -8.93 12.68
CA TRP A 714 -30.94 -10.29 13.01
C TRP A 714 -32.29 -10.32 13.74
N ASP A 715 -33.24 -11.07 13.20
CA ASP A 715 -34.61 -11.26 13.68
C ASP A 715 -34.94 -12.76 13.60
N PRO A 716 -34.76 -13.53 14.69
CA PRO A 716 -34.83 -14.98 14.67
C PRO A 716 -36.23 -15.50 14.28
N HIS A 717 -37.28 -14.81 14.74
CA HIS A 717 -38.66 -15.24 14.49
C HIS A 717 -39.05 -15.05 13.01
N PHE A 718 -38.66 -13.92 12.40
CA PHE A 718 -38.93 -13.69 10.99
C PHE A 718 -38.02 -14.52 10.08
N TYR A 719 -36.78 -14.79 10.51
CA TYR A 719 -35.87 -15.69 9.82
C TYR A 719 -36.45 -17.09 9.68
N GLU A 720 -36.94 -17.68 10.77
CA GLU A 720 -37.55 -19.02 10.73
C GLU A 720 -38.79 -19.08 9.85
N LYS A 721 -39.66 -18.05 9.91
CA LYS A 721 -40.81 -17.92 9.01
C LYS A 721 -40.41 -17.86 7.55
N THR A 722 -39.34 -17.12 7.23
CA THR A 722 -38.82 -16.99 5.86
C THR A 722 -38.27 -18.31 5.36
N VAL A 723 -37.47 -19.00 6.18
CA VAL A 723 -36.88 -20.31 5.86
C VAL A 723 -37.95 -21.37 5.62
N ALA A 724 -38.99 -21.40 6.48
CA ALA A 724 -40.12 -22.29 6.34
C ALA A 724 -40.87 -22.04 5.02
N ALA A 725 -41.26 -20.78 4.76
CA ALA A 725 -42.03 -20.45 3.56
C ALA A 725 -41.26 -20.65 2.25
N CYS A 726 -39.94 -20.48 2.27
CA CYS A 726 -39.08 -20.74 1.13
C CYS A 726 -38.68 -22.22 0.96
N ALA A 727 -39.23 -23.13 1.76
CA ALA A 727 -38.94 -24.57 1.72
C ALA A 727 -37.43 -24.89 1.84
N LEU A 728 -36.71 -24.18 2.71
CA LEU A 728 -35.26 -24.35 2.92
C LEU A 728 -34.92 -25.28 4.10
N LYS A 729 -35.92 -25.70 4.91
CA LYS A 729 -35.70 -26.55 6.09
C LYS A 729 -35.07 -27.91 5.74
N GLU A 730 -35.57 -28.55 4.68
CA GLU A 730 -35.03 -29.82 4.19
C GLU A 730 -33.63 -29.66 3.62
N ASP A 731 -33.37 -28.56 2.90
CA ASP A 731 -32.03 -28.26 2.40
C ASP A 731 -31.05 -28.11 3.57
N PHE A 732 -31.42 -27.43 4.65
CA PHE A 732 -30.56 -27.26 5.82
C PHE A 732 -30.25 -28.60 6.51
N ALA A 733 -31.21 -29.54 6.55
CA ALA A 733 -30.96 -30.87 7.09
C ALA A 733 -29.94 -31.68 6.25
N SER A 734 -29.88 -31.42 4.93
CA SER A 734 -28.91 -32.06 4.03
C SER A 734 -27.50 -31.45 4.11
N LEU A 735 -27.39 -30.19 4.56
CA LEU A 735 -26.12 -29.49 4.64
C LEU A 735 -25.32 -29.93 5.89
N PRO A 736 -23.98 -30.05 5.77
CA PRO A 736 -23.14 -30.60 6.83
C PRO A 736 -23.21 -29.83 8.16
N ASP A 737 -23.46 -28.51 8.13
CA ASP A 737 -23.61 -27.66 9.32
C ASP A 737 -24.89 -26.81 9.28
N GLY A 738 -25.93 -27.26 8.56
CA GLY A 738 -27.19 -26.53 8.45
C GLY A 738 -27.01 -25.12 7.86
N ASP A 739 -27.59 -24.11 8.51
CA ASP A 739 -27.58 -22.71 8.06
C ASP A 739 -26.22 -22.01 8.23
N GLN A 740 -25.31 -22.57 9.02
CA GLN A 740 -23.94 -22.08 9.19
C GLN A 740 -22.99 -22.53 8.07
N THR A 741 -23.46 -23.43 7.19
CA THR A 741 -22.63 -23.98 6.12
C THR A 741 -22.10 -22.89 5.21
N GLU A 742 -20.79 -22.90 4.95
CA GLU A 742 -20.13 -22.00 4.00
C GLU A 742 -20.44 -22.42 2.56
N VAL A 743 -21.03 -21.52 1.77
CA VAL A 743 -21.50 -21.86 0.42
C VAL A 743 -20.39 -21.79 -0.64
N GLY A 744 -19.28 -21.10 -0.34
CA GLY A 744 -18.19 -20.86 -1.28
C GLY A 744 -18.51 -19.80 -2.35
N GLU A 745 -17.51 -19.48 -3.17
CA GLU A 745 -17.64 -18.48 -4.25
C GLU A 745 -18.75 -18.90 -5.26
N ARG A 746 -19.71 -18.00 -5.52
CA ARG A 746 -20.91 -18.26 -6.35
C ARG A 746 -21.77 -19.45 -5.89
N GLY A 747 -21.60 -19.86 -4.64
CA GLY A 747 -22.35 -20.95 -4.03
C GLY A 747 -22.10 -22.31 -4.68
N ILE A 748 -20.86 -22.68 -4.98
CA ILE A 748 -20.52 -23.93 -5.70
C ILE A 748 -21.06 -25.20 -5.03
N SER A 749 -21.30 -25.16 -3.71
CA SER A 749 -21.84 -26.30 -2.95
C SER A 749 -23.35 -26.50 -3.09
N LEU A 750 -24.10 -25.54 -3.66
CA LEU A 750 -25.56 -25.62 -3.80
C LEU A 750 -26.00 -25.99 -5.22
N SER A 751 -27.13 -26.69 -5.31
CA SER A 751 -27.83 -26.93 -6.58
C SER A 751 -28.48 -25.67 -7.13
N GLY A 752 -28.88 -25.66 -8.41
CA GLY A 752 -29.55 -24.52 -9.04
C GLY A 752 -30.83 -24.09 -8.31
N GLY A 753 -31.70 -25.05 -7.97
CA GLY A 753 -32.94 -24.80 -7.23
C GLY A 753 -32.72 -24.33 -5.79
N GLN A 754 -31.67 -24.81 -5.11
CA GLN A 754 -31.27 -24.32 -3.79
C GLN A 754 -30.80 -22.85 -3.85
N LYS A 755 -30.02 -22.49 -4.87
CA LYS A 755 -29.58 -21.10 -5.06
C LYS A 755 -30.77 -20.17 -5.31
N ALA A 756 -31.73 -20.58 -6.13
CA ALA A 756 -32.94 -19.80 -6.42
C ALA A 756 -33.75 -19.54 -5.14
N ARG A 757 -34.03 -20.59 -4.34
CA ARG A 757 -34.73 -20.48 -3.05
C ARG A 757 -33.97 -19.61 -2.04
N LEU A 758 -32.64 -19.73 -1.98
CA LEU A 758 -31.79 -18.92 -1.12
C LEU A 758 -31.87 -17.42 -1.47
N THR A 759 -31.79 -17.08 -2.76
CA THR A 759 -31.94 -15.68 -3.22
C THR A 759 -33.34 -15.13 -3.00
N LEU A 760 -34.37 -15.98 -3.13
CA LEU A 760 -35.74 -15.59 -2.82
C LEU A 760 -35.91 -15.31 -1.31
N ALA A 761 -35.39 -16.19 -0.45
CA ALA A 761 -35.39 -16.00 0.99
C ALA A 761 -34.70 -14.69 1.40
N ARG A 762 -33.58 -14.35 0.76
CA ARG A 762 -32.89 -13.04 0.95
C ARG A 762 -33.81 -11.86 0.65
N ALA A 763 -34.53 -11.90 -0.48
CA ALA A 763 -35.46 -10.84 -0.84
C ALA A 763 -36.63 -10.75 0.16
N VAL A 764 -37.20 -11.88 0.57
CA VAL A 764 -38.29 -11.93 1.56
C VAL A 764 -37.83 -11.37 2.91
N TYR A 765 -36.66 -11.75 3.39
CA TYR A 765 -36.09 -11.29 4.66
C TYR A 765 -35.88 -9.76 4.72
N ALA A 766 -35.54 -9.15 3.57
CA ALA A 766 -35.34 -7.70 3.45
C ALA A 766 -36.61 -6.88 3.74
N ARG A 767 -37.82 -7.47 3.64
CA ARG A 767 -39.12 -6.81 3.89
C ARG A 767 -39.25 -5.47 3.13
N ALA A 768 -38.97 -5.51 1.83
CA ALA A 768 -39.09 -4.35 0.94
C ALA A 768 -40.56 -3.99 0.65
N ASP A 769 -40.79 -2.85 -0.01
CA ASP A 769 -42.14 -2.41 -0.36
C ASP A 769 -42.57 -2.98 -1.73
N ILE A 770 -41.59 -3.09 -2.65
CA ILE A 770 -41.76 -3.55 -4.03
C ILE A 770 -40.82 -4.74 -4.26
N TYR A 771 -41.35 -5.82 -4.82
CA TYR A 771 -40.62 -7.04 -5.15
C TYR A 771 -40.60 -7.24 -6.67
N LEU A 772 -39.40 -7.28 -7.24
CA LEU A 772 -39.15 -7.59 -8.65
C LEU A 772 -38.52 -8.98 -8.73
N LEU A 773 -39.21 -9.91 -9.36
CA LEU A 773 -38.84 -11.33 -9.38
C LEU A 773 -38.66 -11.77 -10.83
N ASP A 774 -37.44 -12.16 -11.22
CA ASP A 774 -37.11 -12.61 -12.57
C ASP A 774 -36.93 -14.13 -12.60
N ASP A 775 -37.97 -14.82 -13.07
CA ASP A 775 -38.07 -16.26 -13.33
C ASP A 775 -37.62 -17.19 -12.19
N VAL A 776 -37.99 -16.84 -10.96
CA VAL A 776 -37.57 -17.52 -9.72
C VAL A 776 -38.05 -18.97 -9.60
N LEU A 777 -39.12 -19.34 -10.33
CA LEU A 777 -39.72 -20.67 -10.30
C LEU A 777 -39.15 -21.64 -11.35
N SER A 778 -38.28 -21.20 -12.25
CA SER A 778 -37.80 -22.00 -13.38
C SER A 778 -36.86 -23.15 -12.99
N ALA A 779 -36.09 -22.99 -11.91
CA ALA A 779 -35.06 -23.93 -11.47
C ALA A 779 -35.50 -24.85 -10.31
N VAL A 780 -36.78 -24.78 -9.91
CA VAL A 780 -37.34 -25.56 -8.79
C VAL A 780 -38.37 -26.56 -9.30
N ASP A 781 -38.47 -27.70 -8.64
CA ASP A 781 -39.45 -28.75 -8.98
C ASP A 781 -40.88 -28.25 -8.79
N ALA A 782 -41.84 -28.81 -9.52
CA ALA A 782 -43.23 -28.35 -9.52
C ALA A 782 -43.87 -28.32 -8.11
N HIS A 783 -43.60 -29.32 -7.27
CA HIS A 783 -44.10 -29.38 -5.90
C HIS A 783 -43.55 -28.24 -5.02
N VAL A 784 -42.24 -28.01 -5.09
CA VAL A 784 -41.58 -26.89 -4.39
C VAL A 784 -42.08 -25.55 -4.95
N GLY A 785 -42.27 -25.45 -6.26
CA GLY A 785 -42.87 -24.29 -6.91
C GLY A 785 -44.26 -23.97 -6.38
N ARG A 786 -45.13 -24.97 -6.20
CA ARG A 786 -46.46 -24.83 -5.59
C ARG A 786 -46.35 -24.29 -4.15
N HIS A 787 -45.48 -24.89 -3.35
CA HIS A 787 -45.23 -24.44 -1.97
C HIS A 787 -44.79 -22.96 -1.89
N LEU A 788 -43.93 -22.51 -2.82
CA LEU A 788 -43.48 -21.11 -2.91
C LEU A 788 -44.62 -20.17 -3.34
N ILE A 789 -45.46 -20.62 -4.26
CA ILE A 789 -46.64 -19.86 -4.69
C ILE A 789 -47.57 -19.66 -3.48
N ASP A 790 -47.91 -20.70 -2.74
CA ASP A 790 -48.89 -20.61 -1.66
C ASP A 790 -48.37 -19.82 -0.44
N ASN A 791 -47.12 -20.05 -0.05
CA ASN A 791 -46.56 -19.51 1.20
C ASN A 791 -45.79 -18.19 1.04
N VAL A 792 -45.35 -17.84 -0.17
CA VAL A 792 -44.56 -16.62 -0.42
C VAL A 792 -45.29 -15.64 -1.36
N LEU A 793 -45.66 -16.11 -2.56
CA LEU A 793 -46.08 -15.22 -3.65
C LEU A 793 -47.58 -14.92 -3.69
N GLY A 794 -48.41 -15.87 -3.29
CA GLY A 794 -49.86 -15.87 -3.44
C GLY A 794 -50.59 -14.98 -2.43
N PRO A 795 -51.93 -15.05 -2.38
CA PRO A 795 -52.75 -14.24 -1.49
C PRO A 795 -52.55 -14.61 -0.02
N ASN A 796 -52.22 -15.86 0.31
CA ASN A 796 -51.95 -16.30 1.68
C ASN A 796 -50.46 -16.20 2.07
N GLY A 797 -49.61 -15.78 1.14
CA GLY A 797 -48.17 -15.76 1.33
C GLY A 797 -47.66 -14.57 2.16
N LEU A 798 -46.42 -14.69 2.63
CA LEU A 798 -45.72 -13.65 3.40
C LEU A 798 -45.69 -12.27 2.72
N LEU A 799 -45.74 -12.23 1.38
CA LEU A 799 -45.65 -10.99 0.61
C LEU A 799 -47.02 -10.40 0.23
N ASN A 800 -48.15 -10.89 0.75
CA ASN A 800 -49.51 -10.42 0.39
C ASN A 800 -49.69 -8.89 0.50
N GLY A 801 -49.14 -8.26 1.54
CA GLY A 801 -49.25 -6.82 1.74
C GLY A 801 -48.32 -5.95 0.87
N ARG A 802 -47.55 -6.54 -0.05
CA ARG A 802 -46.49 -5.88 -0.83
C ARG A 802 -46.79 -5.88 -2.32
N THR A 803 -46.20 -4.94 -3.04
CA THR A 803 -46.27 -4.92 -4.52
C THR A 803 -45.34 -5.98 -5.06
N ARG A 804 -45.85 -6.91 -5.86
CA ARG A 804 -45.09 -8.02 -6.43
C ARG A 804 -45.20 -7.99 -7.94
N ILE A 805 -44.06 -7.92 -8.63
CA ILE A 805 -43.96 -8.00 -10.09
C ILE A 805 -43.10 -9.20 -10.42
N LEU A 806 -43.70 -10.22 -11.04
CA LEU A 806 -43.04 -11.48 -11.39
C LEU A 806 -42.97 -11.62 -12.91
N ALA A 807 -41.77 -11.60 -13.46
CA ALA A 807 -41.53 -12.05 -14.83
C ALA A 807 -41.31 -13.56 -14.79
N THR A 808 -42.14 -14.35 -15.47
CA THR A 808 -41.96 -15.82 -15.49
C THR A 808 -42.57 -16.45 -16.73
N ASN A 809 -42.07 -17.64 -17.07
CA ASN A 809 -42.71 -18.53 -18.04
C ASN A 809 -43.52 -19.65 -17.34
N SER A 810 -43.47 -19.75 -16.02
CA SER A 810 -44.22 -20.75 -15.24
C SER A 810 -45.71 -20.39 -15.23
N LEU A 811 -46.54 -21.27 -15.76
CA LEU A 811 -48.00 -21.06 -15.88
C LEU A 811 -48.78 -21.19 -14.55
N PRO A 812 -48.42 -22.08 -13.60
CA PRO A 812 -49.19 -22.28 -12.37
C PRO A 812 -49.43 -21.01 -11.53
N VAL A 813 -48.49 -20.05 -11.54
CA VAL A 813 -48.63 -18.80 -10.78
C VAL A 813 -49.58 -17.78 -11.44
N LEU A 814 -49.91 -17.96 -12.72
CA LEU A 814 -50.80 -17.05 -13.44
C LEU A 814 -52.24 -17.10 -12.92
N MET A 815 -52.66 -18.23 -12.35
CA MET A 815 -53.99 -18.38 -11.75
C MET A 815 -54.16 -17.56 -10.47
N GLU A 816 -53.08 -17.33 -9.72
CA GLU A 816 -53.06 -16.56 -8.48
C GLU A 816 -52.75 -15.06 -8.69
N ALA A 817 -52.43 -14.67 -9.93
CA ALA A 817 -52.05 -13.30 -10.27
C ALA A 817 -53.27 -12.38 -10.38
N ASN A 818 -53.16 -11.16 -9.83
CA ASN A 818 -54.22 -10.16 -9.97
C ASN A 818 -54.29 -9.59 -11.40
N TYR A 819 -53.12 -9.34 -11.99
CA TYR A 819 -52.99 -8.84 -13.35
C TYR A 819 -51.90 -9.59 -14.10
N ILE A 820 -52.16 -9.87 -15.37
CA ILE A 820 -51.20 -10.50 -16.29
C ILE A 820 -50.96 -9.53 -17.44
N VAL A 821 -49.68 -9.35 -17.79
CA VAL A 821 -49.21 -8.48 -18.86
C VAL A 821 -48.45 -9.33 -19.87
N LEU A 822 -48.89 -9.32 -21.14
CA LEU A 822 -48.18 -9.97 -22.24
C LEU A 822 -47.20 -8.99 -22.90
N LEU A 823 -45.92 -9.34 -22.89
CA LEU A 823 -44.87 -8.62 -23.58
C LEU A 823 -44.48 -9.34 -24.87
N ARG A 824 -44.49 -8.61 -25.99
CA ARG A 824 -44.09 -9.10 -27.31
C ARG A 824 -43.31 -8.03 -28.06
N GLU A 825 -42.15 -8.40 -28.59
CA GLU A 825 -41.26 -7.49 -29.33
C GLU A 825 -40.99 -6.17 -28.59
N GLY A 826 -40.87 -6.23 -27.25
CA GLY A 826 -40.62 -5.06 -26.41
C GLY A 826 -41.81 -4.10 -26.21
N ARG A 827 -43.03 -4.51 -26.59
CA ARG A 827 -44.28 -3.75 -26.39
C ARG A 827 -45.26 -4.55 -25.54
N ILE A 828 -46.11 -3.85 -24.79
CA ILE A 828 -47.23 -4.46 -24.07
C ILE A 828 -48.40 -4.66 -25.05
N LEU A 829 -48.83 -5.91 -25.26
CA LEU A 829 -49.91 -6.23 -26.18
C LEU A 829 -51.26 -6.39 -25.45
N GLU A 830 -51.27 -7.18 -24.38
CA GLU A 830 -52.47 -7.52 -23.61
C GLU A 830 -52.22 -7.26 -22.12
N ARG A 831 -53.24 -6.75 -21.42
CA ARG A 831 -53.26 -6.57 -19.96
C ARG A 831 -54.67 -6.87 -19.45
N GLY A 832 -54.79 -7.72 -18.44
CA GLY A 832 -56.09 -8.02 -17.82
C GLY A 832 -55.96 -8.98 -16.64
N THR A 833 -57.09 -9.32 -16.02
CA THR A 833 -57.17 -10.43 -15.06
C THR A 833 -57.16 -11.77 -15.81
N TYR A 834 -56.85 -12.87 -15.12
CA TYR A 834 -56.84 -14.21 -15.72
C TYR A 834 -58.15 -14.53 -16.45
N GLU A 835 -59.29 -14.27 -15.81
CA GLU A 835 -60.63 -14.49 -16.39
C GLU A 835 -60.89 -13.63 -17.65
N GLN A 836 -60.50 -12.35 -17.62
CA GLN A 836 -60.66 -11.44 -18.76
C GLN A 836 -59.83 -11.89 -19.96
N LEU A 837 -58.59 -12.32 -19.73
CA LEU A 837 -57.68 -12.76 -20.80
C LEU A 837 -58.11 -14.11 -21.39
N MET A 838 -58.66 -15.00 -20.56
CA MET A 838 -59.26 -16.26 -21.04
C MET A 838 -60.52 -16.02 -21.87
N ALA A 839 -61.33 -15.02 -21.50
CA ALA A 839 -62.53 -14.62 -22.26
C ALA A 839 -62.19 -13.95 -23.60
N MET A 840 -61.12 -13.15 -23.65
CA MET A 840 -60.64 -12.47 -24.88
C MET A 840 -60.14 -13.44 -25.95
N LYS A 841 -59.88 -14.72 -25.61
CA LYS A 841 -59.30 -15.75 -26.51
C LYS A 841 -58.02 -15.27 -27.24
N GLY A 842 -57.26 -14.39 -26.60
CA GLY A 842 -56.01 -13.82 -27.11
C GLY A 842 -54.84 -14.81 -27.05
N GLU A 843 -53.62 -14.31 -27.27
CA GLU A 843 -52.41 -15.15 -27.35
C GLU A 843 -52.11 -15.82 -25.99
N ILE A 844 -52.45 -15.18 -24.86
CA ILE A 844 -52.34 -15.79 -23.52
C ILE A 844 -53.26 -17.00 -23.36
N SER A 845 -54.51 -16.93 -23.84
CA SER A 845 -55.46 -18.05 -23.77
C SER A 845 -55.00 -19.23 -24.60
N GLN A 846 -54.35 -18.98 -25.74
CA GLN A 846 -53.73 -20.02 -26.56
C GLN A 846 -52.52 -20.64 -25.86
N LEU A 847 -51.62 -19.82 -25.30
CA LEU A 847 -50.45 -20.30 -24.54
C LEU A 847 -50.85 -21.25 -23.39
N ILE A 848 -51.89 -20.89 -22.64
CA ILE A 848 -52.39 -21.69 -21.52
C ILE A 848 -53.01 -23.00 -22.03
N LYS A 849 -53.86 -22.96 -23.06
CA LYS A 849 -54.52 -24.16 -23.60
C LYS A 849 -53.54 -25.16 -24.22
N THR A 850 -52.53 -24.67 -24.92
CA THR A 850 -51.51 -25.53 -25.53
C THR A 850 -50.69 -26.23 -24.45
N ALA A 851 -50.32 -25.52 -23.39
CA ALA A 851 -49.58 -26.11 -22.27
C ALA A 851 -50.43 -27.09 -21.44
N SER A 852 -51.73 -26.80 -21.24
CA SER A 852 -52.64 -27.75 -20.59
C SER A 852 -52.85 -29.04 -21.39
N ASN A 853 -52.76 -28.97 -22.73
CA ASN A 853 -52.87 -30.15 -23.59
C ASN A 853 -51.58 -31.01 -23.58
N GLU A 854 -50.40 -30.40 -23.42
CA GLU A 854 -49.12 -31.13 -23.31
C GLU A 854 -49.02 -31.92 -21.99
N GLU A 855 -49.51 -31.38 -20.86
CA GLU A 855 -49.56 -32.11 -19.57
C GLU A 855 -50.59 -33.25 -19.57
N SER A 856 -51.69 -33.14 -20.33
CA SER A 856 -52.69 -34.21 -20.43
C SER A 856 -52.30 -35.38 -21.34
N ASN A 857 -51.35 -35.19 -22.28
CA ASN A 857 -50.94 -36.24 -23.21
C ASN A 857 -49.85 -37.17 -22.65
N SER A 858 -49.21 -36.82 -21.53
CA SER A 858 -48.22 -37.67 -20.86
C SER A 858 -48.81 -38.80 -20.00
N GLU A 859 -50.13 -38.83 -19.76
CA GLU A 859 -50.79 -39.85 -18.93
C GLU A 859 -51.55 -40.92 -19.75
N SER A 860 -51.55 -40.88 -21.09
CA SER A 860 -52.48 -41.69 -21.89
C SER A 860 -51.86 -42.46 -23.07
N GLN A 861 -50.66 -43.04 -22.93
CA GLN A 861 -50.18 -44.09 -23.86
C GLN A 861 -49.28 -45.14 -23.17
N SER A 862 -49.87 -46.27 -22.79
CA SER A 862 -49.14 -47.55 -22.71
C SER A 862 -50.11 -48.73 -22.80
N ASP A 863 -50.19 -49.36 -23.98
CA ASP A 863 -50.49 -50.80 -24.08
C ASP A 863 -50.01 -51.42 -25.42
N SER A 864 -48.90 -52.19 -25.32
CA SER A 864 -48.54 -53.43 -26.07
C SER A 864 -48.00 -53.39 -27.55
N PRO A 865 -47.32 -54.46 -28.06
CA PRO A 865 -45.93 -54.84 -27.75
C PRO A 865 -45.03 -55.34 -28.94
N ASP A 866 -43.71 -55.49 -28.63
CA ASP A 866 -42.60 -56.31 -29.22
C ASP A 866 -41.99 -56.00 -30.61
N SER A 867 -40.65 -55.99 -30.83
CA SER A 867 -39.60 -56.98 -30.44
C SER A 867 -38.13 -56.45 -30.37
N ASP A 868 -37.35 -57.03 -29.42
CA ASP A 868 -35.88 -57.33 -29.32
C ASP A 868 -34.79 -56.23 -29.54
N ASP A 869 -33.70 -56.09 -28.76
CA ASP A 869 -32.93 -57.08 -27.98
C ASP A 869 -32.07 -56.45 -26.84
N SER A 870 -32.00 -57.21 -25.73
CA SER A 870 -31.15 -57.27 -24.51
C SER A 870 -30.22 -56.16 -23.98
N ALA A 871 -30.45 -55.76 -22.72
CA ALA A 871 -29.58 -56.06 -21.57
C ALA A 871 -30.33 -55.92 -20.22
N THR A 872 -30.35 -57.02 -19.48
CA THR A 872 -31.06 -57.34 -18.22
C THR A 872 -30.19 -57.07 -16.98
N VAL A 873 -30.61 -57.15 -15.71
CA VAL A 873 -31.70 -56.70 -14.81
C VAL A 873 -31.13 -57.00 -13.38
N TYR A 874 -31.53 -56.39 -12.25
CA TYR A 874 -32.40 -56.97 -11.19
C TYR A 874 -32.03 -56.37 -9.83
N GLU A 875 -32.92 -56.17 -8.84
CA GLU A 875 -34.29 -56.68 -8.53
C GLU A 875 -34.81 -55.79 -7.34
N THR A 876 -36.03 -55.23 -7.29
CA THR A 876 -37.39 -55.72 -6.90
C THR A 876 -37.93 -55.10 -5.58
N ASP A 877 -39.02 -54.33 -5.70
CA ASP A 877 -40.42 -54.56 -5.22
C ASP A 877 -40.71 -55.37 -3.92
N PRO A 878 -41.94 -55.32 -3.35
CA PRO A 878 -43.00 -54.28 -3.30
C PRO A 878 -43.76 -54.21 -1.94
N ASN A 879 -44.88 -53.46 -1.91
CA ASN A 879 -46.05 -53.46 -1.00
C ASN A 879 -46.13 -52.38 0.09
N SER A 880 -47.04 -51.42 -0.11
CA SER A 880 -48.25 -51.32 0.73
C SER A 880 -49.27 -50.32 0.15
N ALA A 881 -50.49 -50.80 -0.01
CA ALA A 881 -51.68 -50.03 -0.29
C ALA A 881 -52.34 -49.52 1.01
N GLN A 882 -53.13 -48.46 0.82
CA GLN A 882 -54.11 -47.78 1.67
C GLN A 882 -54.78 -48.54 2.84
N SER A 883 -54.94 -47.84 3.98
CA SER A 883 -56.15 -47.71 4.85
C SER A 883 -55.75 -46.91 6.11
N GLU A 884 -56.22 -45.67 6.30
CA GLU A 884 -57.46 -45.26 7.00
C GLU A 884 -57.50 -45.50 8.53
N LEU A 885 -57.69 -44.37 9.25
CA LEU A 885 -58.52 -44.15 10.46
C LEU A 885 -57.97 -44.36 11.90
N GLU A 886 -57.91 -43.21 12.60
CA GLU A 886 -58.51 -42.88 13.92
C GLU A 886 -57.78 -42.98 15.29
N ILE A 887 -57.62 -41.77 15.88
CA ILE A 887 -58.07 -41.26 17.20
C ILE A 887 -57.49 -41.81 18.54
N THR A 888 -56.95 -40.89 19.36
CA THR A 888 -57.29 -40.58 20.79
C THR A 888 -56.33 -39.46 21.30
N GLN A 889 -56.76 -38.21 21.59
CA GLN A 889 -57.25 -37.61 22.88
C GLN A 889 -56.41 -38.01 24.12
N ALA A 890 -55.95 -37.17 25.06
CA ALA A 890 -56.25 -35.81 25.57
C ALA A 890 -54.92 -35.22 26.17
N GLU A 891 -54.74 -33.96 26.59
CA GLU A 891 -55.49 -33.13 27.55
C GLU A 891 -55.21 -31.63 27.38
N GLU A 892 -56.20 -30.84 27.78
CA GLU A 892 -56.29 -29.38 27.84
C GLU A 892 -55.57 -28.78 29.06
N GLY A 893 -55.28 -27.48 28.97
CA GLY A 893 -54.95 -26.63 30.12
C GLY A 893 -54.92 -25.16 29.74
N GLU A 894 -56.08 -24.49 29.86
CA GLU A 894 -56.24 -23.05 29.67
C GLU A 894 -56.24 -22.26 31.00
N THR A 895 -55.62 -21.07 30.92
CA THR A 895 -55.90 -19.77 31.61
C THR A 895 -55.63 -19.55 33.11
N GLU A 896 -54.86 -18.48 33.41
CA GLU A 896 -55.24 -17.22 34.14
C GLU A 896 -53.97 -16.40 34.52
N LEU A 897 -53.74 -15.19 33.99
CA LEU A 897 -54.03 -13.80 34.47
C LEU A 897 -52.84 -13.04 35.12
N ALA A 898 -52.79 -11.72 34.84
CA ALA A 898 -51.71 -10.71 34.94
C ALA A 898 -51.56 -10.04 36.36
N PRO A 899 -50.88 -8.88 36.64
CA PRO A 899 -50.12 -7.91 35.81
C PRO A 899 -48.84 -7.27 36.48
N ILE A 900 -48.18 -6.30 35.82
CA ILE A 900 -47.78 -4.98 36.39
C ILE A 900 -47.27 -4.07 35.25
N ASN A 901 -47.71 -2.81 35.31
CA ASN A 901 -47.62 -1.77 34.28
C ASN A 901 -46.89 -0.55 34.87
N THR A 902 -45.95 0.07 34.14
CA THR A 902 -45.57 1.50 34.25
C THR A 902 -44.83 1.86 32.95
N GLY A 903 -45.16 2.84 32.13
CA GLY A 903 -46.12 3.93 32.11
C GLY A 903 -45.67 4.88 30.97
N GLY A 904 -46.59 5.59 30.33
CA GLY A 904 -46.27 6.66 29.37
C GLY A 904 -47.07 6.62 28.08
N GLY A 905 -48.23 7.27 28.09
CA GLY A 905 -49.22 7.24 27.01
C GLY A 905 -48.83 7.95 25.71
N ARG A 906 -49.40 7.45 24.60
CA ARG A 906 -49.72 8.19 23.37
C ARG A 906 -50.81 7.42 22.58
N PRO A 907 -51.62 8.11 21.78
CA PRO A 907 -52.98 7.70 21.47
C PRO A 907 -53.05 6.53 20.48
N VAL A 908 -54.11 5.73 20.66
CA VAL A 908 -54.53 4.59 19.84
C VAL A 908 -54.61 5.00 18.37
N ARG A 909 -53.72 4.46 17.54
CA ARG A 909 -53.83 4.50 16.07
C ARG A 909 -54.61 3.27 15.63
N ARG A 910 -55.70 3.51 14.90
CA ARG A 910 -56.53 2.50 14.23
C ARG A 910 -55.67 1.44 13.53
N ALA A 911 -56.02 0.18 13.72
CA ALA A 911 -55.40 -0.97 13.07
C ALA A 911 -55.57 -0.89 11.54
N SER A 912 -54.56 -0.37 10.85
CA SER A 912 -54.35 -0.63 9.43
C SER A 912 -53.70 -2.01 9.31
N GLY A 913 -54.24 -2.86 8.42
CA GLY A 913 -53.80 -4.26 8.22
C GLY A 913 -52.28 -4.45 8.27
N VAL A 914 -51.86 -5.53 8.93
CA VAL A 914 -50.48 -5.86 9.28
C VAL A 914 -49.57 -5.85 8.04
N SER A 915 -48.98 -4.69 7.73
CA SER A 915 -47.87 -4.60 6.80
C SER A 915 -46.59 -4.95 7.55
N LEU A 916 -45.78 -5.85 7.00
CA LEU A 916 -44.53 -6.31 7.63
C LEU A 916 -43.64 -5.12 7.98
N ARG A 917 -43.30 -4.92 9.26
CA ARG A 917 -42.41 -3.81 9.65
C ARG A 917 -41.03 -4.00 9.01
N ARG A 918 -40.55 -2.96 8.33
CA ARG A 918 -39.27 -2.94 7.60
C ARG A 918 -38.09 -3.42 8.47
N ALA A 919 -37.18 -4.19 7.87
CA ALA A 919 -35.90 -4.53 8.50
C ALA A 919 -34.99 -3.29 8.57
N SER A 920 -34.49 -2.97 9.76
CA SER A 920 -33.44 -1.95 9.94
C SER A 920 -32.12 -2.50 9.40
N THR A 921 -31.41 -1.70 8.60
CA THR A 921 -30.01 -2.00 8.23
C THR A 921 -29.16 -1.96 9.49
N ALA A 922 -28.40 -3.02 9.77
CA ALA A 922 -27.43 -2.97 10.85
C ALA A 922 -26.27 -2.06 10.39
N SER A 923 -25.91 -1.07 11.20
CA SER A 923 -24.64 -0.39 11.01
C SER A 923 -23.54 -1.43 11.28
N PHE A 924 -22.65 -1.64 10.31
CA PHE A 924 -21.41 -2.43 10.47
C PHE A 924 -20.39 -1.72 11.42
N ALA A 925 -20.88 -1.02 12.43
CA ALA A 925 -20.11 -0.21 13.36
C ALA A 925 -19.80 -1.04 14.62
N GLY A 926 -18.95 -2.05 14.43
CA GLY A 926 -17.91 -2.35 15.41
C GLY A 926 -16.59 -1.74 14.91
N PRO A 927 -15.59 -1.50 15.77
CA PRO A 927 -14.33 -0.82 15.40
C PRO A 927 -13.56 -1.45 14.23
N ARG A 928 -13.98 -2.64 13.74
CA ARG A 928 -13.25 -3.42 12.74
C ARG A 928 -14.07 -3.92 11.56
N GLY A 929 -15.35 -3.57 11.43
CA GLY A 929 -16.17 -4.06 10.30
C GLY A 929 -16.11 -5.59 10.16
N LYS A 930 -15.97 -6.30 11.28
CA LYS A 930 -15.98 -7.76 11.32
C LYS A 930 -17.36 -8.19 10.83
N LEU A 931 -17.42 -8.82 9.64
CA LEU A 931 -18.39 -9.88 9.44
C LEU A 931 -18.23 -10.79 10.66
N THR A 932 -19.31 -11.03 11.39
CA THR A 932 -19.34 -11.91 12.55
C THR A 932 -18.35 -13.04 12.38
N ASP A 933 -17.28 -12.99 13.16
CA ASP A 933 -15.98 -13.54 12.81
C ASP A 933 -16.03 -15.01 12.36
N GLU A 934 -15.27 -15.29 11.29
CA GLU A 934 -14.64 -16.59 10.98
C GLU A 934 -13.88 -17.21 12.18
N GLU A 935 -13.69 -16.45 13.28
CA GLU A 935 -12.97 -16.80 14.51
C GLU A 935 -13.87 -17.36 15.63
N GLY A 936 -15.20 -17.25 15.55
CA GLY A 936 -16.09 -17.58 16.66
C GLY A 936 -16.52 -19.05 16.81
N ALA A 937 -16.45 -19.87 15.75
CA ALA A 937 -16.93 -21.26 15.79
C ALA A 937 -15.78 -22.25 15.50
N ALA A 938 -15.16 -22.75 16.56
CA ALA A 938 -14.34 -23.96 16.49
C ALA A 938 -15.27 -25.18 16.36
N GLY A 939 -15.20 -25.93 15.25
CA GLY A 939 -15.86 -27.24 15.13
C GLY A 939 -16.81 -27.49 13.93
N LEU A 940 -17.05 -26.51 13.05
CA LEU A 940 -17.90 -26.71 11.86
C LEU A 940 -17.20 -27.55 10.78
N LYS A 941 -17.91 -28.51 10.16
CA LYS A 941 -17.36 -29.45 9.16
C LYS A 941 -17.14 -28.82 7.78
N SER A 942 -17.92 -27.81 7.42
CA SER A 942 -17.85 -27.05 6.17
C SER A 942 -16.79 -25.96 6.20
N LYS A 943 -16.23 -25.66 7.39
CA LYS A 943 -15.26 -24.58 7.56
C LYS A 943 -14.05 -24.86 6.70
N GLN A 944 -13.71 -23.94 5.80
CA GLN A 944 -12.41 -23.99 5.15
C GLN A 944 -11.34 -23.82 6.22
N ASN A 945 -10.52 -24.85 6.45
CA ASN A 945 -9.42 -24.76 7.42
C ASN A 945 -8.55 -23.54 7.08
N LYS A 946 -8.52 -22.54 7.98
CA LYS A 946 -7.67 -21.35 7.84
C LYS A 946 -6.24 -21.82 7.66
N GLU A 947 -5.51 -21.19 6.75
CA GLU A 947 -4.13 -21.57 6.48
C GLU A 947 -3.30 -21.43 7.75
N PHE A 948 -2.75 -22.53 8.26
CA PHE A 948 -1.86 -22.51 9.40
C PHE A 948 -0.53 -21.88 8.97
N SER A 949 -0.29 -20.64 9.40
CA SER A 949 1.01 -20.01 9.26
C SER A 949 1.89 -20.45 10.43
N GLU A 950 2.96 -21.18 10.13
CA GLU A 950 3.96 -21.55 11.14
C GLU A 950 4.52 -20.28 11.79
N GLN A 951 4.45 -20.23 13.13
CA GLN A 951 4.84 -19.06 13.91
C GLN A 951 6.31 -19.18 14.34
N GLY A 952 7.09 -18.13 14.14
CA GLY A 952 8.46 -18.03 14.64
C GLY A 952 9.52 -18.04 13.54
N LYS A 953 10.75 -18.43 13.91
CA LYS A 953 11.87 -18.50 12.97
C LYS A 953 11.72 -19.72 12.07
N VAL A 954 12.10 -19.56 10.80
CA VAL A 954 12.19 -20.68 9.85
C VAL A 954 13.15 -21.74 10.42
N LYS A 955 12.66 -22.98 10.56
CA LYS A 955 13.44 -24.11 11.08
C LYS A 955 14.61 -24.42 10.14
N TRP A 956 15.80 -24.72 10.68
CA TRP A 956 16.99 -25.07 9.88
C TRP A 956 16.75 -26.23 8.93
N SER A 957 15.86 -27.16 9.28
CA SER A 957 15.44 -28.28 8.43
C SER A 957 14.88 -27.82 7.08
N VAL A 958 14.24 -26.64 7.01
CA VAL A 958 13.70 -26.09 5.75
C VAL A 958 14.83 -25.68 4.81
N TYR A 959 15.86 -25.00 5.34
CA TYR A 959 17.05 -24.63 4.56
C TYR A 959 17.81 -25.88 4.11
N THR A 960 17.96 -26.87 5.00
CA THR A 960 18.62 -28.13 4.67
C THR A 960 17.84 -28.93 3.61
N GLU A 961 16.52 -28.95 3.65
CA GLU A 961 15.70 -29.62 2.62
C GLU A 961 15.83 -28.90 1.27
N TYR A 962 15.83 -27.57 1.24
CA TYR A 962 16.09 -26.82 0.00
C TYR A 962 17.49 -27.11 -0.56
N ALA A 963 18.52 -27.08 0.29
CA ALA A 963 19.89 -27.43 -0.12
C ALA A 963 20.03 -28.90 -0.59
N LYS A 964 19.32 -29.84 0.05
CA LYS A 964 19.33 -31.26 -0.32
C LYS A 964 18.57 -31.55 -1.61
N THR A 965 17.49 -30.81 -1.88
CA THR A 965 16.78 -30.91 -3.17
C THR A 965 17.60 -30.32 -4.31
N SER A 966 18.44 -29.32 -4.03
CA SER A 966 19.47 -28.81 -4.94
C SER A 966 20.64 -29.81 -5.12
N ASN A 967 21.55 -29.52 -6.05
CA ASN A 967 22.77 -30.32 -6.23
C ASN A 967 23.86 -29.90 -5.21
N LEU A 968 24.11 -30.74 -4.20
CA LEU A 968 25.11 -30.47 -3.14
C LEU A 968 26.53 -30.18 -3.68
N VAL A 969 26.92 -30.84 -4.78
CA VAL A 969 28.21 -30.60 -5.43
C VAL A 969 28.25 -29.19 -6.03
N ALA A 970 27.17 -28.76 -6.67
CA ALA A 970 27.05 -27.42 -7.22
C ALA A 970 27.08 -26.34 -6.13
N VAL A 971 26.45 -26.60 -4.97
CA VAL A 971 26.50 -25.71 -3.80
C VAL A 971 27.93 -25.55 -3.28
N ALA A 972 28.72 -26.64 -3.21
CA ALA A 972 30.11 -26.57 -2.80
C ALA A 972 30.97 -25.74 -3.79
N ILE A 973 30.80 -25.96 -5.09
CA ILE A 973 31.52 -25.17 -6.12
C ILE A 973 31.10 -23.70 -6.08
N TYR A 974 29.82 -23.40 -5.85
CA TYR A 974 29.32 -22.03 -5.66
C TYR A 974 30.03 -21.32 -4.50
N ILE A 975 30.17 -21.97 -3.34
CA ILE A 975 30.85 -21.37 -2.17
C ILE A 975 32.33 -21.11 -2.47
N ILE A 976 33.01 -22.06 -3.12
CA ILE A 976 34.44 -21.92 -3.48
C ILE A 976 34.63 -20.74 -4.46
N THR A 977 33.81 -20.66 -5.51
CA THR A 977 33.89 -19.59 -6.51
C THR A 977 33.53 -18.22 -5.93
N LEU A 978 32.57 -18.16 -5.00
CA LEU A 978 32.24 -16.95 -4.24
C LEU A 978 33.43 -16.42 -3.43
N VAL A 979 34.06 -17.29 -2.63
CA VAL A 979 35.24 -16.91 -1.83
C VAL A 979 36.38 -16.48 -2.74
N GLY A 980 36.61 -17.20 -3.84
CA GLY A 980 37.62 -16.84 -4.84
C GLY A 980 37.38 -15.46 -5.47
N ALA A 981 36.14 -15.17 -5.88
CA ALA A 981 35.76 -13.89 -6.48
C ALA A 981 35.99 -12.71 -5.54
N GLN A 982 35.56 -12.83 -4.28
CA GLN A 982 35.74 -11.81 -3.24
C GLN A 982 37.22 -11.60 -2.91
N THR A 983 37.99 -12.70 -2.80
CA THR A 983 39.44 -12.64 -2.56
C THR A 983 40.16 -11.90 -3.69
N ALA A 984 39.82 -12.17 -4.95
CA ALA A 984 40.38 -11.48 -6.10
C ALA A 984 40.01 -9.97 -6.12
N GLN A 985 38.77 -9.63 -5.74
CA GLN A 985 38.31 -8.24 -5.67
C GLN A 985 39.06 -7.42 -4.61
N ILE A 986 39.22 -7.99 -3.42
CA ILE A 986 40.01 -7.40 -2.33
C ILE A 986 41.48 -7.30 -2.76
N GLY A 987 42.02 -8.36 -3.37
CA GLY A 987 43.38 -8.39 -3.92
C GLY A 987 43.63 -7.25 -4.91
N GLY A 988 42.69 -6.96 -5.82
CA GLY A 988 42.79 -5.83 -6.74
C GLY A 988 42.87 -4.47 -6.04
N SER A 989 42.10 -4.28 -4.97
CA SER A 989 42.11 -3.04 -4.18
C SER A 989 43.42 -2.86 -3.39
N VAL A 990 43.94 -3.95 -2.81
CA VAL A 990 45.24 -3.96 -2.11
C VAL A 990 46.39 -3.72 -3.08
N TRP A 991 46.33 -4.31 -4.27
CA TRP A 991 47.33 -4.10 -5.31
C TRP A 991 47.36 -2.63 -5.76
N LEU A 992 46.19 -2.02 -5.94
CA LEU A 992 46.06 -0.61 -6.29
C LEU A 992 46.62 0.32 -5.20
N ARG A 993 46.40 -0.01 -3.92
CA ARG A 993 47.05 0.68 -2.79
C ARG A 993 48.57 0.62 -2.92
N HIS A 994 49.13 -0.58 -3.06
CA HIS A 994 50.57 -0.78 -3.16
C HIS A 994 51.17 -0.01 -4.35
N TRP A 995 50.52 -0.06 -5.52
CA TRP A 995 50.93 0.70 -6.69
C TRP A 995 50.98 2.21 -6.42
N SER A 996 49.95 2.76 -5.78
CA SER A 996 49.90 4.20 -5.45
C SER A 996 50.94 4.63 -4.40
N GLU A 997 51.27 3.78 -3.42
CA GLU A 997 52.33 4.06 -2.44
C GLU A 997 53.73 4.06 -3.08
N VAL A 998 53.97 3.16 -4.05
CA VAL A 998 55.22 3.12 -4.82
C VAL A 998 55.35 4.40 -5.68
N ASN A 999 54.31 4.78 -6.42
CA ASN A 999 54.35 6.00 -7.24
C ASN A 999 54.58 7.26 -6.39
N ALA A 1000 54.00 7.33 -5.20
CA ALA A 1000 54.19 8.43 -4.27
C ALA A 1000 55.66 8.55 -3.81
N LYS A 1001 56.34 7.43 -3.55
CA LYS A 1001 57.76 7.41 -3.14
C LYS A 1001 58.72 7.84 -4.25
N TYR A 1002 58.44 7.45 -5.50
CA TYR A 1002 59.30 7.76 -6.64
C TYR A 1002 59.01 9.13 -7.29
N GLY A 1003 57.94 9.82 -6.89
CA GLY A 1003 57.53 11.10 -7.49
C GLY A 1003 57.09 11.00 -8.96
N GLY A 1004 56.90 9.79 -9.48
CA GLY A 1004 56.58 9.47 -10.86
C GLY A 1004 55.98 8.06 -10.97
N ASN A 1005 55.71 7.59 -12.19
CA ASN A 1005 55.01 6.32 -12.42
C ASN A 1005 55.96 5.23 -13.01
N PRO A 1006 56.77 4.52 -12.19
CA PRO A 1006 57.67 3.47 -12.68
C PRO A 1006 56.92 2.18 -13.03
N HIS A 1007 57.36 1.48 -14.09
CA HIS A 1007 56.85 0.16 -14.51
C HIS A 1007 55.32 0.06 -14.65
N VAL A 1008 54.69 1.09 -15.25
CA VAL A 1008 53.23 1.22 -15.44
C VAL A 1008 52.56 -0.05 -15.96
N GLY A 1009 53.13 -0.68 -17.00
CA GLY A 1009 52.56 -1.88 -17.62
C GLY A 1009 52.42 -3.08 -16.66
N LYS A 1010 53.36 -3.27 -15.73
CA LYS A 1010 53.31 -4.36 -14.74
C LYS A 1010 52.16 -4.14 -13.77
N TYR A 1011 52.02 -2.93 -13.23
CA TYR A 1011 51.01 -2.64 -12.21
C TYR A 1011 49.59 -2.62 -12.80
N ILE A 1012 49.39 -2.03 -13.98
CA ILE A 1012 48.11 -2.04 -14.69
C ILE A 1012 47.75 -3.46 -15.12
N GLY A 1013 48.70 -4.24 -15.64
CA GLY A 1013 48.46 -5.62 -16.09
C GLY A 1013 47.98 -6.54 -14.97
N ILE A 1014 48.61 -6.48 -13.79
CA ILE A 1014 48.19 -7.29 -12.62
C ILE A 1014 46.84 -6.81 -12.08
N TYR A 1015 46.60 -5.48 -12.01
CA TYR A 1015 45.30 -4.94 -11.63
C TYR A 1015 44.19 -5.41 -12.57
N PHE A 1016 44.46 -5.43 -13.87
CA PHE A 1016 43.55 -5.92 -14.91
C PHE A 1016 43.26 -7.42 -14.81
N ALA A 1017 44.30 -8.24 -14.59
CA ALA A 1017 44.13 -9.67 -14.39
C ALA A 1017 43.26 -9.99 -13.15
N LEU A 1018 43.48 -9.29 -12.03
CA LEU A 1018 42.68 -9.48 -10.82
C LEU A 1018 41.22 -9.02 -11.00
N GLY A 1019 41.00 -7.90 -11.67
CA GLY A 1019 39.65 -7.37 -11.95
C GLY A 1019 38.83 -8.28 -12.86
N ILE A 1020 39.40 -8.69 -14.00
CA ILE A 1020 38.72 -9.63 -14.93
C ILE A 1020 38.58 -11.01 -14.31
N GLY A 1021 39.59 -11.51 -13.60
CA GLY A 1021 39.55 -12.79 -12.92
C GLY A 1021 38.43 -12.84 -11.88
N SER A 1022 38.28 -11.80 -11.06
CA SER A 1022 37.17 -11.67 -10.10
C SER A 1022 35.82 -11.67 -10.83
N ALA A 1023 35.67 -10.86 -11.87
CA ALA A 1023 34.42 -10.78 -12.62
C ALA A 1023 34.04 -12.09 -13.32
N ALA A 1024 35.01 -12.81 -13.90
CA ALA A 1024 34.79 -14.12 -14.50
C ALA A 1024 34.32 -15.14 -13.46
N LEU A 1025 34.92 -15.15 -12.27
CA LEU A 1025 34.47 -16.01 -11.16
C LEU A 1025 33.03 -15.67 -10.72
N VAL A 1026 32.64 -14.39 -10.71
CA VAL A 1026 31.25 -13.97 -10.45
C VAL A 1026 30.28 -14.53 -11.50
N VAL A 1027 30.66 -14.56 -12.78
CA VAL A 1027 29.82 -15.16 -13.84
C VAL A 1027 29.64 -16.65 -13.61
N VAL A 1028 30.74 -17.37 -13.37
CA VAL A 1028 30.73 -18.81 -13.13
C VAL A 1028 29.86 -19.12 -11.91
N GLN A 1029 30.05 -18.40 -10.81
CA GLN A 1029 29.23 -18.52 -9.62
C GLN A 1029 27.75 -18.30 -9.91
N THR A 1030 27.39 -17.24 -10.65
CA THR A 1030 25.98 -16.90 -10.96
C THR A 1030 25.34 -17.97 -11.84
N LEU A 1031 26.05 -18.49 -12.84
CA LEU A 1031 25.57 -19.58 -13.69
C LEU A 1031 25.37 -20.87 -12.89
N ILE A 1032 26.27 -21.18 -11.96
CA ILE A 1032 26.15 -22.37 -11.10
C ILE A 1032 24.93 -22.28 -10.19
N LEU A 1033 24.71 -21.11 -9.58
CA LEU A 1033 23.56 -20.86 -8.72
C LEU A 1033 22.25 -21.04 -9.49
N TRP A 1034 22.11 -20.37 -10.64
CA TRP A 1034 20.88 -20.40 -11.43
C TRP A 1034 20.61 -21.77 -12.05
N ILE A 1035 21.59 -22.33 -12.77
CA ILE A 1035 21.38 -23.52 -13.61
C ILE A 1035 21.36 -24.80 -12.77
N PHE A 1036 22.33 -24.97 -11.86
CA PHE A 1036 22.55 -26.25 -11.19
C PHE A 1036 21.98 -26.30 -9.77
N CYS A 1037 21.75 -25.15 -9.12
CA CYS A 1037 21.14 -25.12 -7.78
C CYS A 1037 19.64 -24.83 -7.86
N SER A 1038 19.25 -23.64 -8.32
CA SER A 1038 17.87 -23.16 -8.24
C SER A 1038 16.90 -23.90 -9.18
N ILE A 1039 17.21 -23.95 -10.48
CA ILE A 1039 16.33 -24.58 -11.48
C ILE A 1039 16.14 -26.08 -11.20
N GLU A 1040 17.19 -26.74 -10.71
CA GLU A 1040 17.15 -28.16 -10.34
C GLU A 1040 16.28 -28.42 -9.09
N ALA A 1041 16.42 -27.59 -8.06
CA ALA A 1041 15.59 -27.64 -6.86
C ALA A 1041 14.11 -27.37 -7.20
N SER A 1042 13.85 -26.34 -8.01
CA SER A 1042 12.53 -25.99 -8.50
C SER A 1042 11.85 -27.13 -9.26
N ARG A 1043 12.57 -27.78 -10.18
CA ARG A 1043 12.07 -28.96 -10.92
C ARG A 1043 11.61 -30.05 -9.96
N LYS A 1044 12.48 -30.49 -9.05
CA LYS A 1044 12.21 -31.57 -8.10
C LYS A 1044 11.07 -31.24 -7.15
N LEU A 1045 10.99 -30.01 -6.66
CA LEU A 1045 9.91 -29.56 -5.77
C LEU A 1045 8.57 -29.53 -6.50
N HIS A 1046 8.53 -28.99 -7.72
CA HIS A 1046 7.32 -28.98 -8.54
C HIS A 1046 6.83 -30.40 -8.88
N GLU A 1047 7.72 -31.29 -9.32
CA GLU A 1047 7.38 -32.67 -9.67
C GLU A 1047 6.85 -33.45 -8.46
N ARG A 1048 7.50 -33.33 -7.29
CA ARG A 1048 7.03 -33.95 -6.04
C ARG A 1048 5.64 -33.43 -5.64
N MET A 1049 5.42 -32.12 -5.76
CA MET A 1049 4.13 -31.51 -5.44
C MET A 1049 3.02 -31.94 -6.42
N ALA A 1050 3.31 -31.94 -7.73
CA ALA A 1050 2.39 -32.45 -8.74
C ALA A 1050 2.03 -33.92 -8.48
N TYR A 1051 3.03 -34.77 -8.25
CA TYR A 1051 2.84 -36.18 -7.93
C TYR A 1051 1.95 -36.41 -6.71
N ALA A 1052 2.19 -35.68 -5.62
CA ALA A 1052 1.39 -35.78 -4.40
C ALA A 1052 -0.08 -35.39 -4.63
N ILE A 1053 -0.33 -34.35 -5.42
CA ILE A 1053 -1.70 -33.85 -5.67
C ILE A 1053 -2.50 -34.80 -6.54
N PHE A 1054 -1.91 -35.35 -7.60
CA PHE A 1054 -2.60 -36.37 -8.41
C PHE A 1054 -2.91 -37.65 -7.62
N ARG A 1055 -2.13 -37.98 -6.58
CA ARG A 1055 -2.37 -39.12 -5.67
C ARG A 1055 -3.30 -38.83 -4.49
N SER A 1056 -3.60 -37.58 -4.20
CA SER A 1056 -4.43 -37.22 -3.03
C SER A 1056 -5.87 -37.76 -3.20
N PRO A 1057 -6.62 -38.10 -2.15
CA PRO A 1057 -8.02 -38.56 -2.26
C PRO A 1057 -8.98 -37.43 -2.69
N MET A 1058 -10.22 -37.76 -3.08
CA MET A 1058 -11.24 -36.75 -3.42
C MET A 1058 -11.59 -35.83 -2.24
N THR A 1059 -11.60 -36.37 -1.03
CA THR A 1059 -11.84 -35.62 0.21
C THR A 1059 -10.89 -34.43 0.40
N PHE A 1060 -9.65 -34.53 -0.08
CA PHE A 1060 -8.71 -33.41 -0.06
C PHE A 1060 -9.16 -32.24 -0.95
N PHE A 1061 -9.73 -32.52 -2.13
CA PHE A 1061 -10.19 -31.50 -3.07
C PHE A 1061 -11.52 -30.87 -2.68
N GLU A 1062 -12.34 -31.59 -1.91
CA GLU A 1062 -13.60 -31.06 -1.35
C GLU A 1062 -13.34 -30.14 -0.14
N THR A 1063 -12.35 -30.47 0.70
CA THR A 1063 -12.00 -29.69 1.90
C THR A 1063 -11.03 -28.54 1.63
N THR A 1064 -10.21 -28.64 0.59
CA THR A 1064 -9.18 -27.64 0.27
C THR A 1064 -9.61 -26.80 -0.93
N PRO A 1065 -9.72 -25.46 -0.78
CA PRO A 1065 -10.09 -24.59 -1.89
C PRO A 1065 -9.14 -24.73 -3.09
N ALA A 1066 -9.69 -24.88 -4.29
CA ALA A 1066 -8.90 -24.98 -5.52
C ALA A 1066 -7.95 -23.78 -5.71
N GLY A 1067 -8.39 -22.58 -5.31
CA GLY A 1067 -7.57 -21.37 -5.33
C GLY A 1067 -6.30 -21.47 -4.46
N ARG A 1068 -6.36 -22.18 -3.32
CA ARG A 1068 -5.20 -22.41 -2.44
C ARG A 1068 -4.17 -23.31 -3.10
N ILE A 1069 -4.63 -24.40 -3.71
CA ILE A 1069 -3.78 -25.33 -4.46
C ILE A 1069 -3.15 -24.58 -5.65
N LEU A 1070 -3.95 -23.81 -6.37
CA LEU A 1070 -3.47 -23.01 -7.50
C LEU A 1070 -2.42 -21.97 -7.04
N ASN A 1071 -2.61 -21.32 -5.89
CA ASN A 1071 -1.65 -20.35 -5.36
C ASN A 1071 -0.26 -20.99 -5.11
N ARG A 1072 -0.23 -22.22 -4.61
CA ARG A 1072 1.01 -23.00 -4.41
C ARG A 1072 1.71 -23.29 -5.73
N PHE A 1073 0.97 -23.72 -6.75
CA PHE A 1073 1.54 -23.92 -8.09
C PHE A 1073 1.89 -22.62 -8.81
N SER A 1074 1.29 -21.47 -8.48
CA SER A 1074 1.53 -20.21 -9.20
C SER A 1074 2.52 -19.31 -8.46
N SER A 1075 2.08 -18.70 -7.35
CA SER A 1075 2.85 -17.70 -6.59
C SER A 1075 4.04 -18.31 -5.85
N ASP A 1076 3.87 -19.46 -5.19
CA ASP A 1076 4.98 -20.02 -4.40
C ASP A 1076 6.06 -20.66 -5.26
N ILE A 1077 5.66 -21.38 -6.32
CA ILE A 1077 6.61 -21.84 -7.33
C ILE A 1077 7.31 -20.67 -8.01
N TYR A 1078 6.61 -19.56 -8.28
CA TYR A 1078 7.25 -18.35 -8.77
C TYR A 1078 8.32 -17.80 -7.80
N ARG A 1079 8.04 -17.79 -6.49
CA ARG A 1079 9.03 -17.40 -5.49
C ARG A 1079 10.25 -18.32 -5.49
N ILE A 1080 10.05 -19.63 -5.67
CA ILE A 1080 11.15 -20.59 -5.80
C ILE A 1080 11.94 -20.37 -7.10
N ASP A 1081 11.27 -20.06 -8.20
CA ASP A 1081 11.87 -19.93 -9.54
C ASP A 1081 12.66 -18.64 -9.74
N GLU A 1082 12.20 -17.54 -9.16
CA GLU A 1082 12.72 -16.20 -9.46
C GLU A 1082 13.20 -15.42 -8.24
N VAL A 1083 12.63 -15.65 -7.05
CA VAL A 1083 12.95 -14.85 -5.86
C VAL A 1083 14.05 -15.51 -5.01
N LEU A 1084 14.03 -16.85 -4.91
CA LEU A 1084 15.07 -17.63 -4.23
C LEU A 1084 16.25 -18.00 -5.15
N ALA A 1085 16.05 -17.91 -6.46
CA ALA A 1085 17.04 -18.16 -7.52
C ALA A 1085 18.00 -16.98 -7.68
#